data_AF-A0A8H7WC47-F1
#
_entry.id   AF-A0A8H7WC47-F1
#
_cell.length_a   1.000
_cell.length_b   1.000
_cell.length_c   1.000
_cell.angle_alpha   90.00
_cell.angle_beta   90.00
_cell.angle_gamma   90.00
#
_symmetry.space_group_name_H-M   'P 1'
#
loop_
_entity.id
_entity.type
_entity.pdbx_description
1 polymer ?
#
loop_
_entity_poly.entity_id
_entity_poly.type
_entity_poly.pdbx_seq_one_letter_code
_entity_poly.pdbx_strand_id
1 'polypeptide(L)'
;MKSQSKRDVRTTLRRFWTVPFQYSLLATSRTGGDGSSYLLSGVHYWASSVQIAFYLETGSEIKWSAAGNFVSDPAAMRLLLSGGFYAFLVSVVIVVIAFFASQVLYDGTFALLSGLTGAFTNRRLQPRKTPKQLLDDDSESERGCGDSISSQEDSLDSCGQNIDSTSFESETLHPKSNPTGRHSKWISRTIFIVPFTIVLFLLCVRPRDFPFAHMSGSLPLTLRDIWGVYSEGLCQTGHSREFDIFPLPELISSELWEQPSGQHIGWMPTANMSLIIKSGKSRPPIPAWLPEEKLHGFDRWYDDGQAAALSHVPEGNRERVGKGYKEGVNYDPIKDPVRITNLDQELLLPIKEALDHRKIAIKHVVIIHLESTRKDVFPFKKDSHLHSLVLKSHTSNESIDAVNRELSKLTINTEQLTGEVSGFRPADVGGFVPKAGTWRELSKEKGGINIVGAFTGSTMTFKSMVGSHCGAQPLPVDFTVEARGYIYQPCIPDILKLFNHNKKSQRKESRGTTGKDFNSKPWKSVFVQSITDQYDYQDELNEHMGFSEVVVKSTIDNPASKYFPPTEEESNYFGYPETQVKDYMRDLFLDAEKNNERLFLSHFTSSTHHPWNTPESAGENFDFLKRSGWRSEHELNRYLNTIRYGDRWIGQVMDMIEEVGVAQETLVVMIGDHGMAFEEDSPKHSTFENGHISNIRVPLLFHHPSLPRIQLGINATSLSVIPTILDLLMATSSLNTQDTEIASNLIQQYEGQSLARPYKVKKNGRQAWIVSVLNAGGAILSVSSAAVPHRLILPICKAGVYRFTSTTRDPNELHPIEEYSISALAARVAKEFEDEAANWVTDAEKIGKWWVVEQRRRWKFTGASLQDDRTAEELRGAGSIKKEHWWDM
;
A
#
# COMPACT_ATOMS: atom_id res chain seq x y z
N MET A 1 15.21 38.96 8.69
CA MET A 1 16.04 37.81 9.16
C MET A 1 15.94 36.53 8.31
N LYS A 2 15.29 36.51 7.12
CA LYS A 2 15.13 35.29 6.30
C LYS A 2 16.16 35.09 5.16
N SER A 3 17.04 36.05 4.84
CA SER A 3 18.04 35.87 3.77
C SER A 3 19.42 35.41 4.24
N GLN A 4 19.72 35.52 5.55
CA GLN A 4 21.00 35.11 6.13
C GLN A 4 21.07 33.59 6.37
N SER A 5 19.93 32.96 6.69
CA SER A 5 19.80 31.50 6.87
C SER A 5 20.04 30.69 5.58
N LYS A 6 19.68 31.20 4.40
CA LYS A 6 19.90 30.48 3.13
C LYS A 6 21.38 30.44 2.70
N ARG A 7 22.21 31.40 3.15
CA ARG A 7 23.67 31.34 2.93
C ARG A 7 24.33 30.34 3.88
N ASP A 8 23.89 30.25 5.13
CA ASP A 8 24.45 29.27 6.07
C ASP A 8 24.12 27.82 5.70
N VAL A 9 22.95 27.54 5.11
CA VAL A 9 22.63 26.18 4.63
C VAL A 9 23.46 25.78 3.42
N ARG A 10 23.73 26.67 2.46
CA ARG A 10 24.64 26.37 1.32
C ARG A 10 26.10 26.23 1.73
N THR A 11 26.54 26.95 2.77
CA THR A 11 27.91 26.87 3.30
C THR A 11 28.09 25.65 4.19
N THR A 12 27.04 25.26 4.93
CA THR A 12 26.96 24.01 5.69
C THR A 12 26.89 22.80 4.76
N LEU A 13 26.12 22.86 3.66
CA LEU A 13 26.10 21.82 2.62
C LEU A 13 27.47 21.68 1.93
N ARG A 14 28.17 22.77 1.58
CA ARG A 14 29.54 22.68 1.03
C ARG A 14 30.56 22.12 2.02
N ARG A 15 30.38 22.33 3.33
CA ARG A 15 31.17 21.67 4.39
C ARG A 15 30.75 20.20 4.60
N PHE A 16 29.47 19.89 4.46
CA PHE A 16 28.90 18.52 4.50
C PHE A 16 29.42 17.62 3.37
N TRP A 17 29.71 18.19 2.19
CA TRP A 17 30.33 17.47 1.08
C TRP A 17 31.84 17.29 1.23
N THR A 18 32.52 18.06 2.09
CA THR A 18 33.99 18.03 2.21
C THR A 18 34.49 17.26 3.43
N VAL A 19 33.71 17.14 4.51
CA VAL A 19 34.15 16.47 5.73
C VAL A 19 34.16 14.92 5.64
N PRO A 20 33.18 14.23 5.02
CA PRO A 20 33.27 12.79 4.77
C PRO A 20 34.33 12.45 3.69
N PHE A 21 34.56 13.38 2.76
CA PHE A 21 35.54 13.23 1.69
C PHE A 21 36.98 13.37 2.22
N GLN A 22 37.20 14.19 3.26
CA GLN A 22 38.52 14.35 3.88
C GLN A 22 38.88 13.25 4.88
N TYR A 23 37.91 12.62 5.56
CA TYR A 23 38.21 11.51 6.47
C TYR A 23 38.46 10.17 5.76
N SER A 24 37.88 9.95 4.56
CA SER A 24 38.31 8.86 3.67
C SER A 24 39.70 9.09 3.06
N LEU A 25 40.18 10.33 2.97
CA LEU A 25 41.52 10.67 2.48
C LEU A 25 42.63 10.45 3.53
N LEU A 26 42.29 10.48 4.82
CA LEU A 26 43.26 10.40 5.91
C LEU A 26 43.51 8.99 6.44
N ALA A 27 42.60 8.04 6.23
CA ALA A 27 42.77 6.64 6.68
C ALA A 27 43.54 5.75 5.68
N THR A 28 43.72 6.17 4.42
CA THR A 28 44.29 5.31 3.36
C THR A 28 45.27 6.02 2.42
N SER A 29 45.95 7.08 2.86
CA SER A 29 47.05 7.71 2.11
C SER A 29 48.30 6.81 1.89
N ARG A 30 48.25 5.53 2.32
CA ARG A 30 49.36 4.56 2.16
C ARG A 30 49.14 3.47 1.11
N THR A 31 47.96 3.32 0.52
CA THR A 31 47.73 2.28 -0.51
C THR A 31 46.78 2.80 -1.56
N GLY A 32 47.32 3.30 -2.68
CA GLY A 32 46.57 3.93 -3.77
C GLY A 32 45.42 3.07 -4.29
N GLY A 33 44.22 3.29 -3.76
CA GLY A 33 42.98 2.71 -4.25
C GLY A 33 42.47 3.47 -5.47
N ASP A 34 41.82 2.74 -6.38
CA ASP A 34 41.26 3.23 -7.64
C ASP A 34 39.94 4.01 -7.41
N GLY A 35 39.67 5.05 -8.21
CA GLY A 35 38.53 5.98 -8.05
C GLY A 35 37.16 5.30 -7.90
N SER A 36 37.00 4.14 -8.54
CA SER A 36 35.81 3.29 -8.55
C SER A 36 35.52 2.63 -7.19
N SER A 37 36.56 2.27 -6.43
CA SER A 37 36.42 1.59 -5.14
C SER A 37 35.85 2.53 -4.07
N TYR A 38 36.25 3.81 -4.08
CA TYR A 38 35.73 4.82 -3.16
C TYR A 38 34.22 5.08 -3.36
N LEU A 39 33.77 5.06 -4.61
CA LEU A 39 32.37 5.31 -4.96
C LEU A 39 31.48 4.13 -4.54
N LEU A 40 31.92 2.89 -4.79
CA LEU A 40 31.21 1.68 -4.37
C LEU A 40 31.07 1.59 -2.84
N SER A 41 32.15 1.86 -2.09
CA SER A 41 32.10 1.84 -0.62
C SER A 41 31.20 2.94 -0.05
N GLY A 42 31.20 4.14 -0.65
CA GLY A 42 30.30 5.23 -0.28
C GLY A 42 28.83 4.88 -0.51
N VAL A 43 28.51 4.26 -1.65
CA VAL A 43 27.15 3.78 -1.97
C VAL A 43 26.70 2.70 -1.00
N HIS A 44 27.56 1.74 -0.65
CA HIS A 44 27.23 0.72 0.37
C HIS A 44 26.96 1.29 1.73
N TYR A 45 27.85 2.16 2.21
CA TYR A 45 27.69 2.79 3.51
C TYR A 45 26.34 3.51 3.63
N TRP A 46 25.98 4.27 2.59
CA TRP A 46 24.73 5.02 2.58
C TRP A 46 23.51 4.11 2.45
N ALA A 47 23.53 3.14 1.53
CA ALA A 47 22.45 2.17 1.36
C ALA A 47 22.21 1.34 2.63
N SER A 48 23.27 0.86 3.30
CA SER A 48 23.13 0.15 4.58
C SER A 48 22.53 1.02 5.68
N SER A 49 22.92 2.30 5.76
CA SER A 49 22.37 3.23 6.74
C SER A 49 20.86 3.46 6.51
N VAL A 50 20.45 3.62 5.26
CA VAL A 50 19.04 3.80 4.87
C VAL A 50 18.22 2.52 5.07
N GLN A 51 18.77 1.34 4.74
CA GLN A 51 18.13 0.05 4.97
C GLN A 51 17.77 -0.13 6.45
N ILE A 52 18.73 0.10 7.34
CA ILE A 52 18.54 -0.06 8.78
C ILE A 52 17.56 0.98 9.30
N ALA A 53 17.68 2.24 8.87
CA ALA A 53 16.74 3.29 9.27
C ALA A 53 15.30 2.97 8.84
N PHE A 54 15.10 2.52 7.61
CA PHE A 54 13.77 2.12 7.12
C PHE A 54 13.21 0.91 7.86
N TYR A 55 14.05 -0.06 8.21
CA TYR A 55 13.63 -1.19 9.04
C TYR A 55 13.19 -0.75 10.44
N LEU A 56 13.91 0.21 11.04
CA LEU A 56 13.52 0.78 12.33
C LEU A 56 12.21 1.58 12.26
N GLU A 57 11.92 2.21 11.12
CA GLU A 57 10.73 3.07 10.92
C GLU A 57 9.48 2.29 10.47
N THR A 58 9.66 1.16 9.77
CA THR A 58 8.54 0.43 9.12
C THR A 58 8.42 -1.04 9.51
N GLY A 59 9.43 -1.57 10.23
CA GLY A 59 9.56 -3.00 10.52
C GLY A 59 9.78 -3.87 9.27
N SER A 60 9.98 -3.24 8.10
CA SER A 60 10.13 -3.89 6.81
C SER A 60 11.51 -3.64 6.22
N GLU A 61 11.98 -4.54 5.37
CA GLU A 61 13.23 -4.37 4.62
C GLU A 61 12.98 -3.60 3.31
N ILE A 62 13.87 -2.66 2.96
CA ILE A 62 13.81 -2.04 1.61
C ILE A 62 14.19 -3.11 0.60
N LYS A 63 13.26 -3.39 -0.30
CA LYS A 63 13.56 -4.13 -1.51
C LYS A 63 14.24 -3.17 -2.48
N TRP A 64 15.57 -3.12 -2.45
CA TRP A 64 16.35 -2.19 -3.28
C TRP A 64 15.98 -2.23 -4.76
N SER A 65 15.57 -3.38 -5.30
CA SER A 65 15.06 -3.51 -6.67
C SER A 65 13.84 -2.63 -6.99
N ALA A 66 13.08 -2.19 -5.98
CA ALA A 66 11.95 -1.25 -6.09
C ALA A 66 12.28 0.16 -5.56
N ALA A 67 13.52 0.42 -5.13
CA ALA A 67 13.92 1.67 -4.47
C ALA A 67 14.05 2.87 -5.44
N GLY A 68 14.04 2.62 -6.76
CA GLY A 68 14.12 3.67 -7.78
C GLY A 68 13.05 4.75 -7.62
N ASN A 69 11.89 4.39 -7.06
CA ASN A 69 10.72 5.28 -6.95
C ASN A 69 10.58 5.96 -5.57
N PHE A 70 11.29 5.50 -4.54
CA PHE A 70 11.36 6.20 -3.24
C PHE A 70 12.06 7.56 -3.36
N VAL A 71 12.90 7.71 -4.38
CA VAL A 71 13.72 8.91 -4.60
C VAL A 71 12.97 10.00 -5.39
N SER A 72 11.87 9.64 -6.07
CA SER A 72 11.10 10.54 -6.93
C SER A 72 9.80 11.07 -6.32
N ASP A 73 9.29 10.45 -5.27
CA ASP A 73 8.09 10.90 -4.54
C ASP A 73 8.49 11.87 -3.41
N PRO A 74 8.04 13.14 -3.41
CA PRO A 74 8.31 14.09 -2.32
C PRO A 74 7.77 13.65 -0.95
N ALA A 75 6.69 12.86 -0.89
CA ALA A 75 6.09 12.35 0.35
C ALA A 75 6.83 11.11 0.87
N ALA A 76 7.12 10.11 0.02
CA ALA A 76 8.02 9.00 0.40
C ALA A 76 9.45 9.46 0.66
N MET A 77 9.94 10.48 -0.07
CA MET A 77 11.21 11.14 0.24
C MET A 77 11.11 11.87 1.57
N ARG A 78 10.02 12.56 1.89
CA ARG A 78 9.80 13.15 3.22
C ARG A 78 9.69 12.09 4.31
N LEU A 79 9.16 10.91 4.04
CA LEU A 79 9.12 9.76 4.96
C LEU A 79 10.53 9.15 5.16
N LEU A 80 11.31 9.05 4.08
CA LEU A 80 12.70 8.59 4.12
C LEU A 80 13.62 9.64 4.79
N LEU A 81 13.33 10.93 4.58
CA LEU A 81 14.00 12.07 5.20
C LEU A 81 13.51 12.35 6.62
N SER A 82 12.28 12.00 7.00
CA SER A 82 11.83 12.01 8.40
C SER A 82 12.58 10.94 9.19
N GLY A 83 12.86 9.79 8.55
CA GLY A 83 13.86 8.82 8.99
C GLY A 83 15.31 9.28 8.83
N GLY A 84 15.57 10.46 8.26
CA GLY A 84 16.92 10.97 7.98
C GLY A 84 17.76 11.21 9.24
N PHE A 85 17.10 11.53 10.36
CA PHE A 85 17.76 11.56 11.67
C PHE A 85 18.24 10.16 12.09
N TYR A 86 17.42 9.12 11.92
CA TYR A 86 17.80 7.74 12.20
C TYR A 86 18.88 7.25 11.23
N ALA A 87 18.76 7.55 9.94
CA ALA A 87 19.78 7.22 8.95
C ALA A 87 21.13 7.88 9.31
N PHE A 88 21.12 9.15 9.75
CA PHE A 88 22.32 9.81 10.25
C PHE A 88 22.88 9.13 11.50
N LEU A 89 22.05 8.83 12.49
CA LEU A 89 22.49 8.18 13.74
C LEU A 89 23.09 6.80 13.47
N VAL A 90 22.43 5.98 12.64
CA VAL A 90 22.93 4.69 12.17
C VAL A 90 24.25 4.88 11.42
N SER A 91 24.35 5.88 10.55
CA SER A 91 25.57 6.15 9.79
C SER A 91 26.76 6.46 10.70
N VAL A 92 26.54 7.21 11.79
CA VAL A 92 27.57 7.49 12.81
C VAL A 92 27.97 6.23 13.55
N VAL A 93 26.99 5.41 13.96
CA VAL A 93 27.25 4.13 14.64
C VAL A 93 28.07 3.19 13.76
N ILE A 94 27.74 3.07 12.46
CA ILE A 94 28.51 2.27 11.50
C ILE A 94 29.95 2.76 11.42
N VAL A 95 30.19 4.08 11.37
CA VAL A 95 31.56 4.64 11.33
C VAL A 95 32.33 4.35 12.61
N VAL A 96 31.70 4.50 13.78
CA VAL A 96 32.33 4.21 15.07
C VAL A 96 32.73 2.74 15.16
N ILE A 97 31.82 1.83 14.82
CA ILE A 97 32.11 0.38 14.81
C ILE A 97 33.22 0.09 13.80
N ALA A 98 33.13 0.64 12.59
CA ALA A 98 34.14 0.45 11.55
C ALA A 98 35.52 0.96 11.98
N PHE A 99 35.60 2.08 12.69
CA PHE A 99 36.86 2.65 13.19
C PHE A 99 37.58 1.70 14.16
N PHE A 100 36.84 1.05 15.07
CA PHE A 100 37.44 0.09 16.00
C PHE A 100 37.70 -1.27 15.36
N ALA A 101 36.83 -1.71 14.44
CA ALA A 101 36.96 -3.00 13.79
C ALA A 101 37.98 -3.00 12.64
N SER A 102 38.24 -1.86 11.98
CA SER A 102 39.01 -1.80 10.73
C SER A 102 40.42 -2.31 10.90
N GLN A 103 41.09 -2.00 12.01
CA GLN A 103 42.46 -2.44 12.23
C GLN A 103 42.54 -3.95 12.44
N VAL A 104 41.66 -4.51 13.29
CA VAL A 104 41.59 -5.96 13.54
C VAL A 104 41.22 -6.73 12.27
N LEU A 105 40.25 -6.22 11.51
CA LEU A 105 39.82 -6.83 10.25
C LEU A 105 40.89 -6.68 9.16
N TYR A 106 41.57 -5.54 9.07
CA TYR A 106 42.66 -5.33 8.12
C TYR A 106 43.83 -6.27 8.42
N ASP A 107 44.30 -6.32 9.67
CA ASP A 107 45.41 -7.17 10.08
C ASP A 107 45.05 -8.65 9.90
N GLY A 108 43.82 -9.04 10.24
CA GLY A 108 43.31 -10.40 10.02
C GLY A 108 43.20 -10.76 8.54
N THR A 109 42.68 -9.87 7.71
CA THR A 109 42.53 -10.09 6.26
C THR A 109 43.89 -10.09 5.56
N PHE A 110 44.81 -9.21 5.97
CA PHE A 110 46.18 -9.18 5.49
C PHE A 110 46.93 -10.45 5.87
N ALA A 111 46.81 -10.93 7.12
CA ALA A 111 47.36 -12.20 7.55
C ALA A 111 46.78 -13.39 6.77
N LEU A 112 45.47 -13.36 6.48
CA LEU A 112 44.79 -14.37 5.68
C LEU A 112 45.29 -14.40 4.22
N LEU A 113 45.35 -13.24 3.55
CA LEU A 113 45.77 -13.10 2.15
C LEU A 113 47.28 -13.35 1.97
N SER A 114 48.11 -12.92 2.91
CA SER A 114 49.55 -13.24 2.92
C SER A 114 49.79 -14.73 3.18
N GLY A 115 48.98 -15.37 4.02
CA GLY A 115 48.96 -16.83 4.20
C GLY A 115 48.58 -17.58 2.92
N LEU A 116 47.55 -17.12 2.19
CA LEU A 116 47.11 -17.67 0.91
C LEU A 116 48.20 -17.58 -0.17
N THR A 117 48.78 -16.39 -0.35
CA THR A 117 49.85 -16.18 -1.34
C THR A 117 51.07 -17.05 -1.03
N GLY A 118 51.49 -17.15 0.24
CA GLY A 118 52.56 -18.05 0.67
C GLY A 118 52.27 -19.55 0.47
N ALA A 119 51.01 -19.97 0.57
CA ALA A 119 50.60 -21.36 0.36
C ALA A 119 50.59 -21.80 -1.12
N PHE A 120 50.39 -20.85 -2.05
CA PHE A 120 50.25 -21.09 -3.49
C PHE A 120 51.44 -20.61 -4.36
N THR A 121 52.35 -19.75 -3.86
CA THR A 121 53.59 -19.42 -4.60
C THR A 121 54.60 -20.56 -4.54
N ASN A 122 54.78 -21.26 -5.66
CA ASN A 122 55.92 -22.15 -5.87
C ASN A 122 57.14 -21.28 -6.21
N ARG A 123 58.20 -21.35 -5.40
CA ARG A 123 59.50 -20.70 -5.67
C ARG A 123 60.23 -21.44 -6.81
N ARG A 124 59.67 -21.43 -8.02
CA ARG A 124 60.29 -21.87 -9.28
C ARG A 124 59.69 -21.05 -10.41
N LEU A 125 60.19 -19.84 -10.56
CA LEU A 125 60.24 -19.06 -11.80
C LEU A 125 61.05 -17.79 -11.46
N GLN A 126 62.37 -17.96 -11.30
CA GLN A 126 63.29 -16.86 -11.54
C GLN A 126 63.67 -16.92 -13.03
N PRO A 127 63.59 -15.81 -13.78
CA PRO A 127 64.04 -15.79 -15.16
C PRO A 127 65.56 -15.96 -15.19
N ARG A 128 65.99 -16.91 -16.00
CA ARG A 128 67.39 -17.22 -16.33
C ARG A 128 68.04 -15.96 -16.91
N LYS A 129 69.00 -15.34 -16.20
CA LYS A 129 69.92 -14.37 -16.82
C LYS A 129 70.89 -15.14 -17.72
N THR A 130 70.96 -14.74 -18.98
CA THR A 130 71.90 -15.25 -20.00
C THR A 130 73.34 -14.78 -19.70
N PRO A 131 74.35 -15.63 -19.95
CA PRO A 131 75.75 -15.26 -19.75
C PRO A 131 76.41 -14.78 -21.06
N LYS A 132 76.99 -13.58 -21.05
CA LYS A 132 78.22 -13.18 -21.78
C LYS A 132 78.41 -11.66 -21.68
N GLN A 133 79.37 -11.24 -20.87
CA GLN A 133 80.55 -10.49 -21.33
C GLN A 133 81.55 -10.41 -20.17
N LEU A 134 82.78 -10.78 -20.49
CA LEU A 134 83.94 -10.93 -19.62
C LEU A 134 84.89 -9.78 -19.95
N LEU A 135 85.53 -9.30 -18.89
CA LEU A 135 86.87 -8.67 -18.81
C LEU A 135 87.00 -7.14 -18.82
N ASP A 136 87.83 -6.76 -17.86
CA ASP A 136 88.63 -5.55 -17.64
C ASP A 136 87.89 -4.29 -17.17
N ASP A 137 88.09 -3.93 -15.89
CA ASP A 137 89.15 -2.96 -15.58
C ASP A 137 89.54 -2.96 -14.09
N ASP A 138 90.82 -2.72 -13.87
CA ASP A 138 91.57 -2.70 -12.61
C ASP A 138 91.24 -1.48 -11.72
N SER A 139 91.74 -1.54 -10.46
CA SER A 139 92.31 -0.45 -9.63
C SER A 139 91.74 0.99 -9.77
N GLU A 140 91.53 1.80 -8.73
CA GLU A 140 92.41 2.07 -7.60
C GLU A 140 91.77 3.18 -6.74
N SER A 141 92.26 3.33 -5.52
CA SER A 141 91.99 4.47 -4.66
C SER A 141 92.58 5.77 -5.22
N GLU A 142 91.87 6.89 -5.07
CA GLU A 142 92.50 8.20 -4.95
C GLU A 142 92.36 8.74 -3.52
N ARG A 143 93.50 8.86 -2.83
CA ARG A 143 93.84 10.10 -2.12
C ARG A 143 95.27 10.46 -2.48
N GLY A 144 95.39 11.53 -3.26
CA GLY A 144 96.65 12.23 -3.45
C GLY A 144 97.08 12.96 -2.19
N CYS A 145 98.38 12.97 -1.93
CA CYS A 145 99.21 14.17 -2.04
C CYS A 145 100.63 13.81 -1.63
N GLY A 146 101.57 14.32 -2.42
CA GLY A 146 102.99 14.06 -2.29
C GLY A 146 103.67 14.85 -1.18
N ASP A 147 104.97 14.55 -1.13
CA ASP A 147 106.08 15.34 -0.60
C ASP A 147 106.01 15.62 0.92
N SER A 148 107.01 15.28 1.74
CA SER A 148 108.43 15.13 1.46
C SER A 148 109.20 14.93 2.78
N ILE A 149 110.38 14.31 2.65
CA ILE A 149 111.58 14.38 3.52
C ILE A 149 111.72 13.41 4.73
N SER A 150 112.84 12.69 4.61
CA SER A 150 113.63 11.82 5.50
C SER A 150 113.55 12.11 7.00
N SER A 151 113.68 11.14 7.90
CA SER A 151 114.85 10.26 8.11
C SER A 151 114.59 9.36 9.32
N GLN A 152 115.21 8.17 9.34
CA GLN A 152 115.73 7.37 10.49
C GLN A 152 114.83 7.15 11.73
N GLU A 153 114.86 6.06 12.48
CA GLU A 153 115.44 4.71 12.47
C GLU A 153 114.76 4.01 13.68
N ASP A 154 114.82 2.67 13.70
CA ASP A 154 114.85 1.84 14.91
C ASP A 154 113.61 1.58 15.80
N SER A 155 113.15 0.33 15.68
CA SER A 155 113.27 -0.72 16.72
C SER A 155 112.09 -1.07 17.64
N LEU A 156 112.09 -2.37 18.00
CA LEU A 156 111.46 -3.07 19.14
C LEU A 156 110.01 -3.54 18.91
N ASP A 157 109.69 -4.82 18.74
CA ASP A 157 110.08 -6.10 19.39
C ASP A 157 109.24 -6.44 20.64
N SER A 158 109.02 -7.76 20.81
CA SER A 158 108.48 -8.48 21.97
C SER A 158 106.99 -8.34 22.31
N CYS A 159 106.28 -9.33 22.85
CA CYS A 159 106.40 -10.78 23.10
C CYS A 159 105.49 -11.05 24.31
N GLY A 160 104.96 -12.28 24.42
CA GLY A 160 104.55 -12.86 25.71
C GLY A 160 103.06 -13.24 25.74
N GLN A 161 102.72 -14.52 25.52
CA GLN A 161 102.69 -15.60 26.54
C GLN A 161 101.47 -15.48 27.48
N ASN A 162 100.72 -16.53 27.87
CA ASN A 162 100.63 -17.96 27.55
C ASN A 162 99.50 -18.53 28.47
N ILE A 163 98.93 -19.71 28.14
CA ILE A 163 98.34 -20.73 29.07
C ILE A 163 96.93 -20.38 29.64
N ASP A 164 95.89 -21.23 29.69
CA ASP A 164 95.77 -22.70 29.59
C ASP A 164 94.39 -23.18 29.09
N SER A 165 94.42 -24.41 28.56
CA SER A 165 93.43 -25.48 28.47
C SER A 165 91.94 -25.26 28.77
N THR A 166 91.07 -25.66 27.83
CA THR A 166 90.18 -26.84 27.97
C THR A 166 89.52 -27.21 26.63
N SER A 167 89.90 -28.37 26.08
CA SER A 167 89.07 -29.40 25.44
C SER A 167 87.76 -29.00 24.73
N PHE A 168 87.70 -29.10 23.40
CA PHE A 168 87.28 -30.31 22.66
C PHE A 168 87.17 -29.94 21.18
N GLU A 169 87.89 -30.66 20.32
CA GLU A 169 87.90 -30.43 18.88
C GLU A 169 86.55 -30.72 18.22
N SER A 170 86.29 -29.91 17.21
CA SER A 170 85.21 -29.97 16.25
C SER A 170 85.56 -31.00 15.17
N GLU A 171 84.67 -31.95 14.90
CA GLU A 171 84.60 -32.64 13.61
C GLU A 171 83.25 -32.35 12.93
N THR A 172 83.33 -31.46 11.95
CA THR A 172 82.74 -31.52 10.60
C THR A 172 81.41 -32.24 10.35
N LEU A 173 80.43 -31.42 9.95
CA LEU A 173 79.59 -31.52 8.73
C LEU A 173 78.78 -32.81 8.45
N HIS A 174 77.48 -32.75 8.76
CA HIS A 174 76.42 -33.25 7.88
C HIS A 174 75.14 -32.40 8.06
N PRO A 175 74.58 -31.75 7.01
CA PRO A 175 73.32 -31.03 7.16
C PRO A 175 72.17 -32.03 7.15
N LYS A 176 71.60 -32.30 8.34
CA LYS A 176 70.32 -33.00 8.46
C LYS A 176 69.22 -32.10 7.90
N SER A 177 68.69 -32.48 6.75
CA SER A 177 67.46 -31.96 6.17
C SER A 177 66.28 -32.20 7.11
N ASN A 178 65.72 -31.13 7.70
CA ASN A 178 64.44 -31.20 8.41
C ASN A 178 63.29 -31.51 7.44
N PRO A 179 62.50 -32.59 7.63
CA PRO A 179 61.31 -32.86 6.84
C PRO A 179 60.08 -32.21 7.50
N THR A 180 60.10 -30.91 7.82
CA THR A 180 58.95 -30.21 8.43
C THR A 180 58.26 -29.20 7.50
N GLY A 181 58.69 -29.10 6.24
CA GLY A 181 58.12 -28.16 5.26
C GLY A 181 56.90 -28.66 4.47
N ARG A 182 56.53 -29.95 4.56
CA ARG A 182 55.48 -30.55 3.71
C ARG A 182 54.11 -30.68 4.41
N HIS A 183 54.09 -31.02 5.70
CA HIS A 183 52.85 -31.11 6.49
C HIS A 183 52.25 -29.73 6.82
N SER A 184 53.08 -28.73 7.16
CA SER A 184 52.63 -27.35 7.42
C SER A 184 51.97 -26.70 6.19
N LYS A 185 52.48 -26.98 4.98
CA LYS A 185 51.88 -26.49 3.73
C LYS A 185 50.58 -27.20 3.38
N TRP A 186 50.45 -28.49 3.70
CA TRP A 186 49.18 -29.21 3.51
C TRP A 186 48.12 -28.76 4.51
N ILE A 187 48.47 -28.57 5.78
CA ILE A 187 47.54 -28.03 6.80
C ILE A 187 47.09 -26.62 6.40
N SER A 188 48.02 -25.75 5.99
CA SER A 188 47.71 -24.41 5.49
C SER A 188 46.81 -24.45 4.25
N ARG A 189 47.10 -25.31 3.27
CA ARG A 189 46.25 -25.49 2.08
C ARG A 189 44.87 -26.03 2.42
N THR A 190 44.75 -26.98 3.34
CA THR A 190 43.46 -27.52 3.78
C THR A 190 42.64 -26.45 4.50
N ILE A 191 43.26 -25.62 5.35
CA ILE A 191 42.60 -24.48 6.01
C ILE A 191 42.01 -23.47 5.01
N PHE A 192 42.56 -23.36 3.80
CA PHE A 192 42.06 -22.45 2.76
C PHE A 192 41.13 -23.13 1.73
N ILE A 193 41.45 -24.36 1.33
CA ILE A 193 40.67 -25.12 0.35
C ILE A 193 39.36 -25.59 0.97
N VAL A 194 39.33 -26.01 2.23
CA VAL A 194 38.11 -26.53 2.86
C VAL A 194 37.01 -25.46 2.95
N PRO A 195 37.24 -24.25 3.50
CA PRO A 195 36.22 -23.21 3.48
C PRO A 195 35.82 -22.79 2.06
N PHE A 196 36.78 -22.69 1.14
CA PHE A 196 36.47 -22.33 -0.25
C PHE A 196 35.63 -23.39 -0.95
N THR A 197 35.96 -24.68 -0.80
CA THR A 197 35.19 -25.80 -1.34
C THR A 197 33.83 -25.95 -0.65
N ILE A 198 33.74 -25.66 0.65
CA ILE A 198 32.45 -25.58 1.37
C ILE A 198 31.61 -24.44 0.79
N VAL A 199 32.15 -23.25 0.60
CA VAL A 199 31.42 -22.12 -0.02
C VAL A 199 30.99 -22.47 -1.44
N LEU A 200 31.86 -23.08 -2.25
CA LEU A 200 31.56 -23.46 -3.63
C LEU A 200 30.51 -24.58 -3.71
N PHE A 201 30.62 -25.56 -2.81
CA PHE A 201 29.62 -26.61 -2.63
C PHE A 201 28.28 -26.00 -2.19
N LEU A 202 28.28 -25.16 -1.16
CA LEU A 202 27.09 -24.45 -0.69
C LEU A 202 26.48 -23.59 -1.80
N LEU A 203 27.26 -22.92 -2.64
CA LEU A 203 26.73 -22.19 -3.81
C LEU A 203 26.08 -23.11 -4.85
N CYS A 204 26.51 -24.37 -4.97
CA CYS A 204 25.93 -25.37 -5.87
C CYS A 204 24.71 -26.10 -5.29
N VAL A 205 24.71 -26.43 -3.99
CA VAL A 205 23.58 -27.11 -3.31
C VAL A 205 22.57 -26.13 -2.70
N ARG A 206 22.86 -24.83 -2.70
CA ARG A 206 21.98 -23.81 -2.15
C ARG A 206 20.64 -23.80 -2.88
N PRO A 207 19.52 -23.79 -2.13
CA PRO A 207 18.21 -23.52 -2.69
C PRO A 207 18.20 -22.16 -3.39
N ARG A 208 17.76 -22.13 -4.65
CA ARG A 208 17.59 -20.89 -5.43
C ARG A 208 16.25 -20.20 -5.15
N ASP A 209 15.44 -20.79 -4.29
CA ASP A 209 14.14 -20.27 -3.94
C ASP A 209 14.23 -19.26 -2.78
N PHE A 210 13.20 -18.43 -2.65
CA PHE A 210 13.03 -17.54 -1.51
C PHE A 210 12.86 -18.37 -0.21
N PRO A 211 13.47 -17.98 0.93
CA PRO A 211 14.23 -16.76 1.20
C PRO A 211 15.74 -16.87 0.94
N PHE A 212 16.26 -18.07 0.67
CA PHE A 212 17.69 -18.34 0.62
C PHE A 212 18.40 -17.58 -0.50
N ALA A 213 17.72 -17.38 -1.65
CA ALA A 213 18.16 -16.51 -2.74
C ALA A 213 18.40 -15.05 -2.28
N HIS A 214 17.48 -14.53 -1.48
CA HIS A 214 17.47 -13.14 -1.01
C HIS A 214 18.51 -12.90 0.09
N MET A 215 18.55 -13.75 1.12
CA MET A 215 19.44 -13.58 2.29
C MET A 215 20.93 -13.65 1.97
N SER A 216 21.31 -14.19 0.81
CA SER A 216 22.70 -14.35 0.41
C SER A 216 23.10 -13.42 -0.75
N GLY A 217 22.21 -12.53 -1.19
CA GLY A 217 22.54 -11.46 -2.14
C GLY A 217 23.41 -10.41 -1.45
N SER A 218 24.55 -10.05 -2.05
CA SER A 218 25.33 -8.92 -1.56
C SER A 218 24.73 -7.60 -2.08
N LEU A 219 24.73 -6.56 -1.25
CA LEU A 219 24.21 -5.23 -1.58
C LEU A 219 24.57 -4.70 -2.99
N PRO A 220 25.80 -4.82 -3.53
CA PRO A 220 26.09 -4.31 -4.87
C PRO A 220 25.44 -5.16 -5.99
N LEU A 221 25.20 -6.45 -5.75
CA LEU A 221 24.49 -7.32 -6.70
C LEU A 221 22.98 -7.06 -6.63
N THR A 222 22.41 -6.87 -5.43
CA THR A 222 20.99 -6.53 -5.27
C THR A 222 20.67 -5.10 -5.72
N LEU A 223 21.62 -4.16 -5.61
CA LEU A 223 21.52 -2.83 -6.23
C LEU A 223 21.62 -2.91 -7.76
N ARG A 224 22.32 -3.91 -8.32
CA ARG A 224 22.29 -4.17 -9.77
C ARG A 224 20.91 -4.64 -10.23
N ASP A 225 20.20 -5.36 -9.38
CA ASP A 225 18.83 -5.83 -9.65
C ASP A 225 17.81 -4.68 -9.71
N ILE A 226 18.16 -3.45 -9.32
CA ILE A 226 17.40 -2.22 -9.69
C ILE A 226 17.22 -2.10 -11.20
N TRP A 227 18.19 -2.60 -11.96
CA TRP A 227 18.18 -2.60 -13.42
C TRP A 227 17.81 -3.98 -14.01
N GLY A 228 17.41 -4.94 -13.17
CA GLY A 228 17.03 -6.29 -13.57
C GLY A 228 15.51 -6.47 -13.61
N VAL A 229 15.00 -7.11 -14.67
CA VAL A 229 13.59 -7.47 -14.78
C VAL A 229 13.35 -8.77 -14.02
N TYR A 230 12.57 -8.72 -12.93
CA TYR A 230 12.15 -9.90 -12.18
C TYR A 230 10.63 -9.87 -12.05
N SER A 231 9.91 -10.73 -12.78
CA SER A 231 8.62 -11.21 -12.31
C SER A 231 8.16 -12.45 -13.09
N GLU A 232 7.35 -13.27 -12.42
CA GLU A 232 6.52 -14.29 -13.06
C GLU A 232 5.59 -13.65 -14.11
N GLY A 233 5.11 -14.45 -15.06
CA GLY A 233 4.37 -13.97 -16.24
C GLY A 233 3.11 -13.13 -15.94
N LEU A 234 2.46 -13.34 -14.78
CA LEU A 234 1.22 -12.64 -14.39
C LEU A 234 1.35 -11.10 -14.36
N CYS A 235 2.55 -10.58 -14.14
CA CYS A 235 2.78 -9.14 -13.90
C CYS A 235 3.46 -8.40 -15.05
N GLN A 236 3.92 -9.12 -16.08
CA GLN A 236 4.61 -8.57 -17.26
C GLN A 236 3.64 -8.05 -18.33
N THR A 237 4.12 -7.16 -19.18
CA THR A 237 3.37 -6.67 -20.35
C THR A 237 3.04 -7.80 -21.31
N GLY A 238 1.81 -7.84 -21.83
CA GLY A 238 1.43 -8.71 -22.95
C GLY A 238 1.05 -10.16 -22.61
N HIS A 239 1.07 -10.56 -21.33
CA HIS A 239 0.58 -11.88 -20.90
C HIS A 239 -0.96 -12.05 -20.98
N SER A 240 -1.70 -10.98 -21.28
CA SER A 240 -3.17 -10.99 -21.38
C SER A 240 -3.72 -11.53 -22.71
N ARG A 241 -2.91 -12.23 -23.51
CA ARG A 241 -3.29 -12.70 -24.86
C ARG A 241 -3.97 -14.06 -24.88
N GLU A 242 -3.74 -14.92 -23.89
CA GLU A 242 -4.48 -16.17 -23.70
C GLU A 242 -5.35 -16.01 -22.45
N PHE A 243 -6.67 -16.17 -22.62
CA PHE A 243 -7.62 -16.04 -21.53
C PHE A 243 -7.47 -17.25 -20.60
N ASP A 244 -7.02 -17.01 -19.36
CA ASP A 244 -6.97 -18.07 -18.36
C ASP A 244 -8.38 -18.57 -18.03
N ILE A 245 -8.54 -19.89 -18.09
CA ILE A 245 -9.78 -20.61 -17.78
C ILE A 245 -10.11 -20.40 -16.30
N PHE A 246 -11.39 -20.23 -15.96
CA PHE A 246 -11.82 -20.17 -14.57
C PHE A 246 -11.36 -21.45 -13.83
N PRO A 247 -10.62 -21.34 -12.72
CA PRO A 247 -9.84 -22.45 -12.19
C PRO A 247 -10.66 -23.54 -11.49
N LEU A 248 -11.95 -23.30 -11.25
CA LEU A 248 -12.88 -24.23 -10.60
C LEU A 248 -14.04 -24.57 -11.56
N PRO A 249 -13.78 -25.26 -12.69
CA PRO A 249 -14.75 -25.44 -13.77
C PRO A 249 -16.01 -26.20 -13.35
N GLU A 250 -15.93 -27.06 -12.33
CA GLU A 250 -17.06 -27.77 -11.74
C GLU A 250 -18.10 -26.83 -11.13
N LEU A 251 -17.67 -25.66 -10.63
CA LEU A 251 -18.56 -24.67 -10.04
C LEU A 251 -19.31 -23.81 -11.07
N ILE A 252 -18.97 -23.95 -12.35
CA ILE A 252 -19.57 -23.21 -13.47
C ILE A 252 -20.12 -24.15 -14.56
N SER A 253 -20.38 -25.41 -14.20
CA SER A 253 -20.96 -26.39 -15.12
C SER A 253 -22.33 -25.94 -15.63
N SER A 254 -22.69 -26.38 -16.84
CA SER A 254 -23.96 -26.02 -17.47
C SER A 254 -25.20 -26.48 -16.69
N GLU A 255 -25.04 -27.44 -15.79
CA GLU A 255 -26.10 -27.93 -14.89
C GLU A 255 -26.46 -26.89 -13.82
N LEU A 256 -25.55 -25.97 -13.51
CA LEU A 256 -25.72 -24.91 -12.51
C LEU A 256 -26.19 -23.58 -13.11
N TRP A 257 -26.42 -23.52 -14.42
CA TRP A 257 -26.83 -22.30 -15.12
C TRP A 257 -28.24 -21.84 -14.71
N GLU A 258 -28.38 -20.53 -14.53
CA GLU A 258 -29.63 -19.89 -14.15
C GLU A 258 -30.21 -19.20 -15.37
N GLN A 259 -31.41 -19.61 -15.78
CA GLN A 259 -32.12 -19.00 -16.90
C GLN A 259 -32.68 -17.62 -16.50
N PRO A 260 -32.75 -16.67 -17.44
CA PRO A 260 -33.39 -15.38 -17.17
C PRO A 260 -34.87 -15.57 -16.81
N SER A 261 -35.33 -14.87 -15.78
CA SER A 261 -36.72 -14.95 -15.29
C SER A 261 -37.14 -13.64 -14.64
N GLY A 262 -38.22 -13.02 -15.11
CA GLY A 262 -38.63 -11.69 -14.67
C GLY A 262 -37.52 -10.66 -14.84
N GLN A 263 -37.10 -10.01 -13.74
CA GLN A 263 -35.98 -9.06 -13.72
C GLN A 263 -34.60 -9.74 -13.55
N HIS A 264 -34.56 -11.04 -13.24
CA HIS A 264 -33.30 -11.77 -13.14
C HIS A 264 -32.73 -12.01 -14.53
N ILE A 265 -31.53 -11.48 -14.79
CA ILE A 265 -30.88 -11.53 -16.11
C ILE A 265 -30.24 -12.89 -16.46
N GLY A 266 -30.27 -13.86 -15.54
CA GLY A 266 -29.63 -15.17 -15.69
C GLY A 266 -28.16 -15.19 -15.26
N TRP A 267 -27.58 -16.38 -15.27
CA TRP A 267 -26.16 -16.64 -14.97
C TRP A 267 -25.70 -17.90 -15.72
N MET A 268 -24.82 -17.72 -16.70
CA MET A 268 -24.36 -18.75 -17.64
C MET A 268 -22.87 -18.53 -18.02
N PRO A 269 -21.93 -18.62 -17.06
CA PRO A 269 -20.51 -18.56 -17.38
C PRO A 269 -20.09 -19.78 -18.20
N THR A 270 -19.13 -19.59 -19.10
CA THR A 270 -18.56 -20.69 -19.90
C THR A 270 -17.15 -20.99 -19.44
N ALA A 271 -16.83 -22.28 -19.27
CA ALA A 271 -15.49 -22.73 -18.91
C ALA A 271 -14.43 -22.42 -19.98
N ASN A 272 -14.85 -22.08 -21.20
CA ASN A 272 -13.95 -21.80 -22.32
C ASN A 272 -14.45 -20.59 -23.12
N MET A 273 -14.12 -19.38 -22.65
CA MET A 273 -14.53 -18.12 -23.28
C MET A 273 -13.94 -17.96 -24.71
N SER A 274 -12.88 -18.73 -25.02
CA SER A 274 -12.16 -18.70 -26.31
C SER A 274 -12.98 -19.21 -27.52
N LEU A 275 -14.14 -19.86 -27.31
CA LEU A 275 -14.92 -20.48 -28.39
C LEU A 275 -16.11 -19.64 -28.91
N ILE A 276 -16.48 -18.51 -28.28
CA ILE A 276 -17.66 -17.72 -28.71
C ILE A 276 -17.31 -16.57 -29.67
N ILE A 277 -16.02 -16.31 -29.93
CA ILE A 277 -15.60 -15.31 -30.94
C ILE A 277 -15.87 -15.78 -32.39
N LYS A 278 -16.31 -17.05 -32.59
CA LYS A 278 -16.59 -17.59 -33.94
C LYS A 278 -18.02 -17.43 -34.46
N SER A 279 -18.97 -16.90 -33.68
CA SER A 279 -20.27 -16.53 -34.23
C SER A 279 -20.37 -15.02 -34.33
N GLY A 280 -20.18 -14.47 -35.53
CA GLY A 280 -20.48 -13.08 -35.88
C GLY A 280 -21.97 -12.77 -35.71
N LYS A 281 -22.44 -12.75 -34.46
CA LYS A 281 -23.80 -12.37 -34.08
C LYS A 281 -23.80 -10.87 -33.80
N SER A 282 -24.65 -10.21 -34.56
CA SER A 282 -25.08 -8.81 -34.46
C SER A 282 -25.08 -8.22 -33.05
N ARG A 283 -24.64 -6.96 -32.96
CA ARG A 283 -24.76 -6.03 -31.82
C ARG A 283 -25.98 -6.37 -30.95
N PRO A 284 -25.82 -6.67 -29.64
CA PRO A 284 -26.98 -6.66 -28.75
C PRO A 284 -27.58 -5.25 -28.79
N PRO A 285 -28.90 -5.10 -29.01
CA PRO A 285 -29.53 -3.80 -29.10
C PRO A 285 -29.26 -3.00 -27.81
N ILE A 286 -29.14 -1.67 -27.95
CA ILE A 286 -29.09 -0.78 -26.80
C ILE A 286 -30.31 -1.10 -25.92
N PRO A 287 -30.13 -1.36 -24.61
CA PRO A 287 -31.26 -1.66 -23.75
C PRO A 287 -32.27 -0.51 -23.77
N ALA A 288 -33.57 -0.84 -23.76
CA ALA A 288 -34.63 0.18 -23.89
C ALA A 288 -34.61 1.25 -22.78
N TRP A 289 -34.04 0.94 -21.62
CA TRP A 289 -33.90 1.86 -20.49
C TRP A 289 -32.72 2.85 -20.66
N LEU A 290 -31.87 2.66 -21.66
CA LEU A 290 -30.72 3.49 -21.98
C LEU A 290 -31.00 4.30 -23.28
N PRO A 291 -30.74 5.62 -23.33
CA PRO A 291 -31.01 6.42 -24.53
C PRO A 291 -30.06 6.06 -25.67
N GLU A 292 -30.47 6.36 -26.91
CA GLU A 292 -29.61 6.18 -28.10
C GLU A 292 -28.39 7.12 -28.08
N GLU A 293 -28.53 8.30 -27.50
CA GLU A 293 -27.42 9.23 -27.28
C GLU A 293 -26.42 8.63 -26.29
N LYS A 294 -25.14 8.67 -26.65
CA LYS A 294 -24.06 8.14 -25.83
C LYS A 294 -23.90 8.93 -24.53
N LEU A 295 -24.01 8.25 -23.40
CA LEU A 295 -23.79 8.82 -22.06
C LEU A 295 -22.47 8.34 -21.45
N HIS A 296 -21.76 9.26 -20.80
CA HIS A 296 -20.55 8.98 -20.03
C HIS A 296 -20.81 7.90 -18.96
N GLY A 297 -19.87 6.97 -18.80
CA GLY A 297 -19.97 5.84 -17.87
C GLY A 297 -20.76 4.64 -18.42
N PHE A 298 -21.45 4.78 -19.56
CA PHE A 298 -22.27 3.73 -20.19
C PHE A 298 -21.67 3.21 -21.51
N ASP A 299 -20.40 3.51 -21.81
CA ASP A 299 -19.76 3.14 -23.09
C ASP A 299 -19.84 1.65 -23.41
N ARG A 300 -19.88 0.76 -22.41
CA ARG A 300 -19.97 -0.68 -22.65
C ARG A 300 -21.21 -1.15 -23.41
N TRP A 301 -22.27 -0.33 -23.47
CA TRP A 301 -23.49 -0.60 -24.24
C TRP A 301 -23.50 0.12 -25.61
N TYR A 302 -22.65 1.13 -25.80
CA TYR A 302 -22.59 1.91 -27.04
C TYR A 302 -21.49 1.44 -27.99
N ASP A 303 -20.31 1.06 -27.46
CA ASP A 303 -19.09 0.89 -28.25
C ASP A 303 -18.69 -0.58 -28.45
N ASP A 304 -18.34 -0.93 -29.69
CA ASP A 304 -17.61 -2.17 -30.04
C ASP A 304 -16.13 -2.02 -29.66
N GLY A 305 -15.77 -2.34 -28.42
CA GLY A 305 -14.44 -2.80 -27.99
C GLY A 305 -13.18 -1.94 -28.24
N GLN A 306 -13.15 -0.96 -29.14
CA GLN A 306 -11.95 -0.23 -29.59
C GLN A 306 -12.14 1.30 -29.72
N ALA A 307 -13.35 1.81 -30.01
CA ALA A 307 -13.53 3.25 -30.27
C ALA A 307 -13.31 4.16 -29.05
N ALA A 308 -13.82 3.77 -27.86
CA ALA A 308 -13.63 4.53 -26.62
C ALA A 308 -12.17 4.67 -26.19
N ALA A 309 -11.36 3.63 -26.43
CA ALA A 309 -9.97 3.57 -26.00
C ALA A 309 -9.05 4.50 -26.80
N LEU A 310 -9.50 5.04 -27.95
CA LEU A 310 -8.69 5.80 -28.89
C LEU A 310 -9.05 7.30 -28.98
N SER A 311 -10.21 7.70 -28.44
CA SER A 311 -10.64 9.12 -28.47
C SER A 311 -9.91 10.01 -27.46
N HIS A 312 -9.44 9.44 -26.34
CA HIS A 312 -8.78 10.18 -25.25
C HIS A 312 -7.25 9.98 -25.18
N VAL A 313 -6.69 9.18 -26.09
CA VAL A 313 -5.25 8.92 -26.15
C VAL A 313 -4.57 9.91 -27.12
N PRO A 314 -3.53 10.66 -26.71
CA PRO A 314 -2.75 11.52 -27.60
C PRO A 314 -2.26 10.75 -28.84
N GLU A 315 -2.25 11.38 -30.01
CA GLU A 315 -2.04 10.71 -31.31
C GLU A 315 -0.82 9.77 -31.37
N GLY A 316 0.24 10.05 -30.61
CA GLY A 316 1.45 9.20 -30.56
C GLY A 316 1.27 7.81 -29.94
N ASN A 317 0.22 7.58 -29.14
CA ASN A 317 0.01 6.31 -28.42
C ASN A 317 -1.09 5.42 -29.03
N ARG A 318 -1.80 5.90 -30.05
CA ARG A 318 -2.89 5.17 -30.71
C ARG A 318 -2.44 3.84 -31.35
N GLU A 319 -1.20 3.78 -31.85
CA GLU A 319 -0.66 2.57 -32.49
C GLU A 319 -0.34 1.42 -31.50
N ARG A 320 -0.12 1.71 -30.21
CA ARG A 320 0.16 0.68 -29.18
C ARG A 320 -1.13 0.11 -28.56
N VAL A 321 -2.17 0.94 -28.41
CA VAL A 321 -3.46 0.56 -27.82
C VAL A 321 -4.28 -0.34 -28.77
N GLY A 322 -4.20 -0.10 -30.08
CA GLY A 322 -5.06 -0.75 -31.08
C GLY A 322 -4.72 -2.19 -31.50
N LYS A 323 -3.60 -2.78 -31.06
CA LYS A 323 -3.14 -4.11 -31.54
C LYS A 323 -3.42 -5.29 -30.59
N GLY A 324 -4.00 -5.06 -29.42
CA GLY A 324 -4.05 -6.07 -28.34
C GLY A 324 -5.39 -6.80 -28.15
N TYR A 325 -6.52 -6.09 -28.22
CA TYR A 325 -7.83 -6.66 -27.92
C TYR A 325 -8.76 -6.57 -29.14
N LYS A 326 -9.17 -7.73 -29.65
CA LYS A 326 -10.29 -7.84 -30.60
C LYS A 326 -11.61 -7.58 -29.85
N GLU A 327 -12.64 -7.16 -30.58
CA GLU A 327 -14.02 -6.90 -30.14
C GLU A 327 -14.51 -7.77 -28.95
N GLY A 328 -15.25 -7.17 -28.01
CA GLY A 328 -16.06 -7.92 -27.01
C GLY A 328 -15.56 -7.97 -25.55
N VAL A 329 -14.60 -7.14 -25.13
CA VAL A 329 -14.01 -7.17 -23.78
C VAL A 329 -14.73 -6.27 -22.76
N ASN A 330 -16.06 -6.32 -22.70
CA ASN A 330 -16.82 -5.60 -21.69
C ASN A 330 -17.20 -6.56 -20.54
N TYR A 331 -17.35 -6.03 -19.32
CA TYR A 331 -17.86 -6.82 -18.20
C TYR A 331 -19.31 -7.24 -18.48
N ASP A 332 -19.61 -8.51 -18.23
CA ASP A 332 -20.90 -9.14 -18.44
C ASP A 332 -21.30 -9.92 -17.18
N PRO A 333 -22.29 -9.46 -16.40
CA PRO A 333 -22.70 -10.09 -15.15
C PRO A 333 -23.33 -11.49 -15.35
N ILE A 334 -23.75 -11.85 -16.56
CA ILE A 334 -24.28 -13.19 -16.86
C ILE A 334 -23.11 -14.18 -16.97
N LYS A 335 -21.94 -13.72 -17.45
CA LYS A 335 -20.76 -14.55 -17.70
C LYS A 335 -19.73 -14.51 -16.57
N ASP A 336 -19.94 -13.67 -15.55
CA ASP A 336 -19.04 -13.60 -14.41
C ASP A 336 -19.14 -14.87 -13.53
N PRO A 337 -18.10 -15.72 -13.48
CA PRO A 337 -18.15 -16.97 -12.74
C PRO A 337 -18.24 -16.78 -11.21
N VAL A 338 -17.73 -15.67 -10.67
CA VAL A 338 -17.72 -15.40 -9.22
C VAL A 338 -18.92 -14.59 -8.73
N ARG A 339 -19.71 -14.02 -9.64
CA ARG A 339 -20.89 -13.20 -9.27
C ARG A 339 -21.97 -14.03 -8.57
N ILE A 340 -22.35 -13.60 -7.37
CA ILE A 340 -23.51 -14.09 -6.61
C ILE A 340 -24.43 -12.90 -6.36
N THR A 341 -25.71 -13.05 -6.68
CA THR A 341 -26.74 -12.03 -6.43
C THR A 341 -27.80 -12.54 -5.45
N ASN A 342 -28.30 -11.64 -4.60
CA ASN A 342 -29.37 -11.86 -3.65
C ASN A 342 -30.67 -11.11 -4.01
N LEU A 343 -30.78 -10.60 -5.24
CA LEU A 343 -31.96 -9.83 -5.68
C LEU A 343 -33.24 -10.69 -5.80
N ASP A 344 -33.10 -12.01 -5.79
CA ASP A 344 -34.20 -12.98 -5.68
C ASP A 344 -34.75 -13.14 -4.27
N GLN A 345 -34.06 -12.61 -3.25
CA GLN A 345 -34.50 -12.63 -1.86
C GLN A 345 -35.38 -11.43 -1.56
N GLU A 346 -36.31 -11.53 -0.61
CA GLU A 346 -37.03 -10.35 -0.12
C GLU A 346 -36.11 -9.37 0.63
N LEU A 347 -36.59 -8.15 0.85
CA LEU A 347 -35.94 -7.20 1.77
C LEU A 347 -35.81 -7.83 3.16
N LEU A 348 -34.78 -7.42 3.91
CA LEU A 348 -34.64 -7.78 5.32
C LEU A 348 -35.93 -7.45 6.07
N LEU A 349 -36.42 -8.39 6.87
CA LEU A 349 -37.71 -8.27 7.57
C LEU A 349 -37.86 -6.93 8.32
N PRO A 350 -36.87 -6.42 9.09
CA PRO A 350 -37.01 -5.14 9.77
C PRO A 350 -37.20 -3.96 8.81
N ILE A 351 -36.64 -4.02 7.60
CA ILE A 351 -36.82 -2.99 6.56
C ILE A 351 -38.24 -3.07 6.01
N LYS A 352 -38.72 -4.28 5.69
CA LYS A 352 -40.08 -4.51 5.21
C LYS A 352 -41.12 -3.98 6.20
N GLU A 353 -41.00 -4.36 7.47
CA GLU A 353 -41.88 -3.87 8.56
C GLU A 353 -41.77 -2.35 8.73
N ALA A 354 -40.57 -1.77 8.59
CA ALA A 354 -40.41 -0.33 8.65
C ALA A 354 -41.17 0.40 7.52
N LEU A 355 -41.15 -0.14 6.30
CA LEU A 355 -41.84 0.42 5.15
C LEU A 355 -43.36 0.31 5.26
N ASP A 356 -43.89 -0.73 5.91
CA ASP A 356 -45.33 -0.92 6.12
C ASP A 356 -45.92 0.13 7.09
N HIS A 357 -45.11 0.63 8.03
CA HIS A 357 -45.57 1.53 9.10
C HIS A 357 -45.08 2.98 8.96
N ARG A 358 -44.05 3.24 8.15
CA ARG A 358 -43.40 4.55 8.06
C ARG A 358 -43.14 4.92 6.61
N LYS A 359 -43.39 6.19 6.28
CA LYS A 359 -42.90 6.78 5.04
C LYS A 359 -41.42 7.12 5.21
N ILE A 360 -40.57 6.47 4.45
CA ILE A 360 -39.12 6.74 4.38
C ILE A 360 -38.88 7.44 3.04
N ALA A 361 -38.28 8.63 3.06
CA ALA A 361 -38.01 9.41 1.86
C ALA A 361 -36.51 9.65 1.76
N ILE A 362 -35.90 9.32 0.62
CA ILE A 362 -34.47 9.53 0.38
C ILE A 362 -34.33 10.51 -0.77
N LYS A 363 -34.29 11.80 -0.46
CA LYS A 363 -34.14 12.88 -1.42
C LYS A 363 -32.67 13.14 -1.74
N HIS A 364 -31.81 13.15 -0.72
CA HIS A 364 -30.36 13.35 -0.86
C HIS A 364 -29.60 12.07 -0.46
N VAL A 365 -28.41 11.91 -1.02
CA VAL A 365 -27.49 10.83 -0.66
C VAL A 365 -26.13 11.45 -0.39
N VAL A 366 -25.55 11.14 0.77
CA VAL A 366 -24.20 11.56 1.16
C VAL A 366 -23.36 10.31 1.32
N ILE A 367 -22.15 10.29 0.77
CA ILE A 367 -21.14 9.29 1.13
C ILE A 367 -20.01 10.02 1.85
N ILE A 368 -19.65 9.56 3.04
CA ILE A 368 -18.49 10.00 3.79
C ILE A 368 -17.45 8.88 3.73
N HIS A 369 -16.38 9.13 2.98
CA HIS A 369 -15.22 8.26 2.94
C HIS A 369 -14.25 8.61 4.05
N LEU A 370 -13.98 7.63 4.89
CA LEU A 370 -13.17 7.75 6.09
C LEU A 370 -11.75 7.26 5.78
N GLU A 371 -10.79 8.16 5.77
CA GLU A 371 -9.38 7.87 5.49
C GLU A 371 -8.75 7.04 6.61
N SER A 372 -7.96 6.03 6.27
CA SER A 372 -7.16 5.23 7.20
C SER A 372 -7.93 4.77 8.47
N THR A 373 -9.26 4.60 8.39
CA THR A 373 -10.13 4.35 9.53
C THR A 373 -10.38 2.85 9.70
N ARG A 374 -9.86 2.29 10.79
CA ARG A 374 -10.07 0.88 11.15
C ARG A 374 -11.50 0.63 11.62
N LYS A 375 -12.00 -0.60 11.43
CA LYS A 375 -13.32 -0.98 11.96
C LYS A 375 -13.40 -0.98 13.51
N ASP A 376 -12.30 -1.31 14.19
CA ASP A 376 -12.25 -1.43 15.66
C ASP A 376 -12.15 -0.07 16.40
N VAL A 377 -12.15 1.04 15.66
CA VAL A 377 -12.33 2.41 16.15
C VAL A 377 -13.62 3.04 15.64
N PHE A 378 -14.57 2.24 15.14
CA PHE A 378 -15.86 2.71 14.60
C PHE A 378 -17.03 1.81 15.06
N PRO A 379 -17.46 1.92 16.34
CA PRO A 379 -16.84 2.70 17.41
C PRO A 379 -15.69 1.93 18.11
N PHE A 380 -14.88 2.65 18.89
CA PHE A 380 -13.91 2.07 19.81
C PHE A 380 -14.61 1.30 20.93
N LYS A 381 -14.10 0.11 21.26
CA LYS A 381 -14.75 -0.79 22.23
C LYS A 381 -13.85 -1.11 23.41
N LYS A 382 -14.44 -1.06 24.60
CA LYS A 382 -13.87 -1.60 25.84
C LYS A 382 -13.66 -3.10 25.70
N ASP A 383 -12.59 -3.59 26.32
CA ASP A 383 -12.19 -5.01 26.34
C ASP A 383 -11.84 -5.58 24.94
N SER A 384 -11.72 -4.71 23.93
CA SER A 384 -11.19 -5.05 22.61
C SER A 384 -9.67 -5.27 22.64
N HIS A 385 -9.12 -5.83 21.55
CA HIS A 385 -7.68 -5.97 21.41
C HIS A 385 -6.95 -4.62 21.52
N LEU A 386 -7.41 -3.61 20.77
CA LEU A 386 -6.83 -2.28 20.80
C LEU A 386 -6.93 -1.62 22.19
N HIS A 387 -8.06 -1.78 22.87
CA HIS A 387 -8.20 -1.34 24.27
C HIS A 387 -7.19 -2.03 25.19
N SER A 388 -7.00 -3.35 25.05
CA SER A 388 -6.01 -4.09 25.82
C SER A 388 -4.57 -3.63 25.54
N LEU A 389 -4.25 -3.26 24.29
CA LEU A 389 -2.94 -2.71 23.92
C LEU A 389 -2.69 -1.37 24.61
N VAL A 390 -3.69 -0.47 24.59
CA VAL A 390 -3.59 0.82 25.30
C VAL A 390 -3.36 0.59 26.79
N LEU A 391 -4.15 -0.28 27.42
CA LEU A 391 -4.03 -0.56 28.87
C LEU A 391 -2.68 -1.16 29.27
N LYS A 392 -2.05 -1.99 28.42
CA LYS A 392 -0.72 -2.57 28.68
C LYS A 392 0.37 -1.51 28.85
N SER A 393 0.20 -0.31 28.32
CA SER A 393 1.15 0.79 28.51
C SER A 393 1.06 1.44 29.91
N HIS A 394 -0.01 1.17 30.67
CA HIS A 394 -0.28 1.76 31.98
C HIS A 394 0.03 0.78 33.12
N THR A 395 0.57 1.29 34.23
CA THR A 395 1.12 0.47 35.33
C THR A 395 0.30 0.51 36.62
N SER A 396 -0.57 1.50 36.80
CA SER A 396 -1.37 1.71 38.02
C SER A 396 -2.87 1.70 37.71
N ASN A 397 -3.69 1.31 38.69
CA ASN A 397 -5.15 1.32 38.53
C ASN A 397 -5.68 2.75 38.30
N GLU A 398 -5.11 3.75 38.96
CA GLU A 398 -5.50 5.14 38.80
C GLU A 398 -5.23 5.67 37.38
N SER A 399 -4.09 5.29 36.79
CA SER A 399 -3.79 5.63 35.38
C SER A 399 -4.72 4.91 34.40
N ILE A 400 -5.09 3.65 34.71
CA ILE A 400 -6.03 2.86 33.91
C ILE A 400 -7.43 3.49 33.93
N ASP A 401 -7.91 3.92 35.09
CA ASP A 401 -9.19 4.60 35.22
C ASP A 401 -9.21 5.97 34.52
N ALA A 402 -8.09 6.70 34.58
CA ALA A 402 -7.95 7.97 33.87
C ALA A 402 -8.00 7.79 32.35
N VAL A 403 -7.23 6.84 31.79
CA VAL A 403 -7.25 6.60 30.34
C VAL A 403 -8.60 6.05 29.88
N ASN A 404 -9.26 5.19 30.67
CA ASN A 404 -10.59 4.68 30.34
C ASN A 404 -11.65 5.79 30.24
N ARG A 405 -11.59 6.82 31.10
CA ARG A 405 -12.47 7.99 30.98
C ARG A 405 -12.27 8.73 29.66
N GLU A 406 -11.03 8.87 29.20
CA GLU A 406 -10.76 9.56 27.93
C GLU A 406 -11.08 8.69 26.72
N LEU A 407 -10.80 7.38 26.77
CA LEU A 407 -11.19 6.43 25.73
C LEU A 407 -12.72 6.33 25.58
N SER A 408 -13.48 6.51 26.67
CA SER A 408 -14.96 6.54 26.59
C SER A 408 -15.50 7.70 25.75
N LYS A 409 -14.69 8.73 25.51
CA LYS A 409 -15.06 9.91 24.72
C LYS A 409 -14.50 9.88 23.30
N LEU A 410 -13.82 8.78 22.92
CA LEU A 410 -13.07 8.72 21.67
C LEU A 410 -13.99 8.74 20.44
N THR A 411 -15.10 7.99 20.49
CA THR A 411 -15.92 7.68 19.32
C THR A 411 -17.42 7.73 19.63
N ILE A 412 -17.88 8.78 20.32
CA ILE A 412 -19.26 8.89 20.82
C ILE A 412 -20.26 8.99 19.65
N ASN A 413 -19.93 9.76 18.62
CA ASN A 413 -20.85 10.00 17.51
C ASN A 413 -21.04 8.72 16.69
N THR A 414 -19.95 8.02 16.41
CA THR A 414 -20.00 6.74 15.68
C THR A 414 -20.63 5.62 16.50
N GLU A 415 -20.49 5.61 17.83
CA GLU A 415 -21.26 4.70 18.71
C GLU A 415 -22.77 4.92 18.52
N GLN A 416 -23.22 6.18 18.55
CA GLN A 416 -24.62 6.54 18.37
C GLN A 416 -25.14 6.21 16.95
N LEU A 417 -24.34 6.48 15.92
CA LEU A 417 -24.71 6.26 14.52
C LEU A 417 -24.79 4.76 14.18
N THR A 418 -23.77 3.98 14.54
CA THR A 418 -23.74 2.53 14.31
C THR A 418 -24.71 1.80 15.23
N GLY A 419 -24.85 2.27 16.47
CA GLY A 419 -25.60 1.62 17.56
C GLY A 419 -24.97 0.34 18.04
N GLU A 420 -23.70 0.13 17.73
CA GLU A 420 -22.87 -0.82 18.44
C GLU A 420 -22.60 -0.29 19.86
N VAL A 421 -22.51 -1.18 20.84
CA VAL A 421 -22.23 -0.79 22.23
C VAL A 421 -20.73 -0.75 22.44
N SER A 422 -20.19 0.38 22.92
CA SER A 422 -18.76 0.53 23.21
C SER A 422 -18.33 -0.19 24.49
N GLY A 423 -19.26 -0.40 25.43
CA GLY A 423 -18.99 -1.06 26.72
C GLY A 423 -18.47 -0.12 27.82
N PHE A 424 -18.25 1.16 27.52
CA PHE A 424 -18.00 2.20 28.53
C PHE A 424 -19.30 2.62 29.22
N ARG A 425 -19.24 3.02 30.51
CA ARG A 425 -20.46 3.42 31.22
C ARG A 425 -20.82 4.85 30.83
N PRO A 426 -22.12 5.20 30.71
CA PRO A 426 -22.54 6.59 30.45
C PRO A 426 -22.03 7.60 31.48
N ALA A 427 -21.84 7.17 32.73
CA ALA A 427 -21.26 7.99 33.79
C ALA A 427 -19.79 8.39 33.52
N ASP A 428 -19.05 7.58 32.76
CA ASP A 428 -17.63 7.81 32.44
C ASP A 428 -17.46 8.85 31.31
N VAL A 429 -18.49 9.04 30.48
CA VAL A 429 -18.53 9.97 29.33
C VAL A 429 -18.72 11.44 29.78
N GLY A 430 -18.84 11.70 31.09
CA GLY A 430 -18.90 13.06 31.63
C GLY A 430 -20.25 13.75 31.44
N GLY A 431 -21.36 13.01 31.43
CA GLY A 431 -22.70 13.59 31.41
C GLY A 431 -23.08 14.22 30.06
N PHE A 432 -22.62 13.65 28.95
CA PHE A 432 -23.14 13.99 27.63
C PHE A 432 -24.66 13.73 27.60
N VAL A 433 -25.46 14.79 27.68
CA VAL A 433 -26.91 14.74 27.51
C VAL A 433 -27.22 15.24 26.11
N PRO A 434 -27.67 14.35 25.19
CA PRO A 434 -28.15 14.77 23.89
C PRO A 434 -29.19 15.88 24.02
N LYS A 435 -29.21 16.83 23.09
CA LYS A 435 -30.28 17.83 23.05
C LYS A 435 -31.57 17.18 22.53
N ALA A 436 -32.68 17.53 23.18
CA ALA A 436 -34.03 17.12 22.81
C ALA A 436 -34.29 17.31 21.31
N GLY A 437 -34.63 16.23 20.60
CA GLY A 437 -35.00 16.27 19.18
C GLY A 437 -33.85 16.26 18.18
N THR A 438 -32.61 16.00 18.61
CA THR A 438 -31.45 15.87 17.70
C THR A 438 -31.23 14.42 17.25
N TRP A 439 -30.45 14.23 16.19
CA TRP A 439 -30.04 12.90 15.72
C TRP A 439 -29.29 12.09 16.80
N ARG A 440 -28.73 12.75 17.81
CA ARG A 440 -28.09 12.10 18.97
C ARG A 440 -29.08 11.52 19.98
N GLU A 441 -30.37 11.80 19.86
CA GLU A 441 -31.45 11.16 20.62
C GLU A 441 -32.16 10.04 19.86
N LEU A 442 -31.66 9.68 18.66
CA LEU A 442 -32.30 8.67 17.83
C LEU A 442 -32.54 7.37 18.63
N SER A 443 -33.77 6.84 18.58
CA SER A 443 -34.13 5.64 19.32
C SER A 443 -33.25 4.45 18.94
N LYS A 444 -33.08 3.51 19.86
CA LYS A 444 -32.27 2.30 19.62
C LYS A 444 -32.78 1.42 18.48
N GLU A 445 -34.04 1.59 18.09
CA GLU A 445 -34.69 0.86 16.98
C GLU A 445 -34.45 1.49 15.60
N LYS A 446 -33.89 2.70 15.55
CA LYS A 446 -33.67 3.48 14.33
C LYS A 446 -32.18 3.74 14.13
N GLY A 447 -31.75 3.84 12.88
CA GLY A 447 -30.35 4.20 12.58
C GLY A 447 -29.75 3.58 11.32
N GLY A 448 -30.45 2.66 10.65
CA GLY A 448 -30.02 2.07 9.39
C GLY A 448 -29.15 0.81 9.54
N ILE A 449 -28.37 0.49 8.51
CA ILE A 449 -27.73 -0.81 8.32
C ILE A 449 -26.22 -0.68 8.55
N ASN A 450 -25.71 -1.28 9.62
CA ASN A 450 -24.28 -1.33 9.95
C ASN A 450 -23.69 -2.71 9.62
N ILE A 451 -22.55 -2.73 8.94
CA ILE A 451 -21.87 -3.95 8.53
C ILE A 451 -20.65 -4.15 9.42
N VAL A 452 -20.63 -5.25 10.17
CA VAL A 452 -19.60 -5.54 11.17
C VAL A 452 -18.31 -6.08 10.53
N GLY A 453 -18.41 -6.72 9.37
CA GLY A 453 -17.32 -7.42 8.69
C GLY A 453 -16.89 -6.82 7.35
N ALA A 454 -17.04 -5.52 7.13
CA ALA A 454 -16.67 -4.94 5.84
C ALA A 454 -15.15 -4.98 5.58
N PHE A 455 -14.77 -5.35 4.36
CA PHE A 455 -13.40 -5.35 3.85
C PHE A 455 -13.27 -4.34 2.72
N THR A 456 -12.15 -3.62 2.69
CA THR A 456 -11.81 -2.80 1.52
C THR A 456 -11.33 -3.64 0.35
N GLY A 457 -11.60 -3.19 -0.88
CA GLY A 457 -11.01 -3.76 -2.09
C GLY A 457 -9.54 -3.37 -2.28
N SER A 458 -9.06 -2.32 -1.60
CA SER A 458 -7.68 -1.87 -1.73
C SER A 458 -7.19 -1.16 -0.47
N THR A 459 -5.93 -1.39 -0.08
CA THR A 459 -5.27 -0.58 0.95
C THR A 459 -4.60 0.69 0.41
N MET A 460 -5.03 1.13 -0.79
CA MET A 460 -4.71 2.44 -1.38
C MET A 460 -6.00 3.26 -1.45
N THR A 461 -5.98 4.46 -0.85
CA THR A 461 -7.12 5.37 -0.67
C THR A 461 -8.05 5.47 -1.87
N PHE A 462 -7.65 6.16 -2.94
CA PHE A 462 -8.55 6.45 -4.07
C PHE A 462 -8.84 5.23 -4.95
N LYS A 463 -7.95 4.26 -4.96
CA LYS A 463 -8.18 2.96 -5.60
C LYS A 463 -9.33 2.19 -4.95
N SER A 464 -9.47 2.27 -3.63
CA SER A 464 -10.58 1.64 -2.90
C SER A 464 -11.93 2.29 -3.23
N MET A 465 -11.94 3.60 -3.53
CA MET A 465 -13.15 4.39 -3.75
C MET A 465 -13.88 4.01 -5.04
N VAL A 466 -13.15 3.46 -6.03
CA VAL A 466 -13.73 2.89 -7.26
C VAL A 466 -14.77 1.81 -6.93
N GLY A 467 -14.53 1.01 -5.89
CA GLY A 467 -15.48 -0.01 -5.45
C GLY A 467 -16.79 0.57 -4.91
N SER A 468 -16.71 1.61 -4.08
CA SER A 468 -17.90 2.25 -3.49
C SER A 468 -18.66 3.16 -4.44
N HIS A 469 -17.97 3.84 -5.35
CA HIS A 469 -18.57 4.84 -6.25
C HIS A 469 -18.96 4.26 -7.60
N CYS A 470 -18.30 3.19 -8.05
CA CYS A 470 -18.51 2.58 -9.36
C CYS A 470 -18.86 1.10 -9.32
N GLY A 471 -18.86 0.46 -8.14
CA GLY A 471 -19.13 -0.97 -8.03
C GLY A 471 -18.13 -1.81 -8.84
N ALA A 472 -16.94 -1.28 -9.05
CA ALA A 472 -15.88 -1.88 -9.85
C ALA A 472 -14.72 -2.33 -8.95
N GLN A 473 -14.22 -3.52 -9.24
CA GLN A 473 -13.08 -4.13 -8.56
C GLN A 473 -11.79 -3.41 -8.97
N PRO A 474 -10.83 -3.20 -8.06
CA PRO A 474 -9.59 -2.50 -8.39
C PRO A 474 -8.70 -3.30 -9.35
N LEU A 475 -7.79 -2.60 -10.00
CA LEU A 475 -6.78 -3.16 -10.90
C LEU A 475 -5.51 -3.52 -10.09
N PRO A 476 -4.99 -4.76 -10.09
CA PRO A 476 -3.78 -5.15 -9.34
C PRO A 476 -2.50 -4.64 -9.99
N VAL A 477 -2.33 -3.33 -9.95
CA VAL A 477 -1.18 -2.58 -10.47
C VAL A 477 -0.85 -1.50 -9.44
N ASP A 478 0.42 -1.11 -9.37
CA ASP A 478 0.85 -0.06 -8.47
C ASP A 478 0.24 1.30 -8.86
N PHE A 479 -0.22 2.05 -7.85
CA PHE A 479 -0.90 3.34 -7.96
C PHE A 479 -2.29 3.27 -8.62
N THR A 480 -2.94 4.43 -8.71
CA THR A 480 -4.32 4.59 -9.18
C THR A 480 -4.36 4.74 -10.70
N VAL A 481 -3.86 3.74 -11.41
CA VAL A 481 -3.87 3.71 -12.89
C VAL A 481 -5.29 3.77 -13.45
N GLU A 482 -6.28 3.32 -12.68
CA GLU A 482 -7.71 3.44 -12.97
C GLU A 482 -8.13 4.88 -13.28
N ALA A 483 -7.48 5.88 -12.68
CA ALA A 483 -7.75 7.30 -12.92
C ALA A 483 -7.61 7.70 -14.39
N ARG A 484 -6.78 6.99 -15.16
CA ARG A 484 -6.54 7.24 -16.59
C ARG A 484 -7.21 6.23 -17.51
N GLY A 485 -7.88 5.25 -16.92
CA GLY A 485 -8.57 4.19 -17.63
C GLY A 485 -10.05 4.47 -17.78
N TYR A 486 -10.69 3.71 -18.67
CA TYR A 486 -12.14 3.66 -18.72
C TYR A 486 -12.66 2.78 -17.56
N ILE A 487 -13.48 3.37 -16.68
CA ILE A 487 -14.17 2.63 -15.63
C ILE A 487 -15.27 1.77 -16.27
N TYR A 488 -15.15 0.45 -16.15
CA TYR A 488 -15.97 -0.50 -16.91
C TYR A 488 -17.43 -0.64 -16.40
N GLN A 489 -17.82 0.11 -15.38
CA GLN A 489 -19.17 0.17 -14.81
C GLN A 489 -19.57 1.63 -14.57
N PRO A 490 -20.86 1.98 -14.75
CA PRO A 490 -21.35 3.31 -14.40
C PRO A 490 -21.14 3.60 -12.91
N CYS A 491 -20.61 4.79 -12.62
CA CYS A 491 -20.51 5.30 -11.26
C CYS A 491 -21.80 5.97 -10.81
N ILE A 492 -21.99 6.17 -9.50
CA ILE A 492 -23.20 6.83 -8.95
C ILE A 492 -23.47 8.15 -9.66
N PRO A 493 -22.51 9.09 -9.84
CA PRO A 493 -22.77 10.32 -10.58
C PRO A 493 -23.31 10.10 -12.01
N ASP A 494 -22.81 9.10 -12.73
CA ASP A 494 -23.28 8.77 -14.09
C ASP A 494 -24.69 8.18 -14.10
N ILE A 495 -25.01 7.31 -13.13
CA ILE A 495 -26.38 6.80 -12.94
C ILE A 495 -27.35 7.96 -12.69
N LEU A 496 -26.96 8.92 -11.85
CA LEU A 496 -27.78 10.09 -11.54
C LEU A 496 -27.90 11.05 -12.75
N LYS A 497 -26.86 11.17 -13.58
CA LYS A 497 -26.94 11.88 -14.87
C LYS A 497 -27.93 11.22 -15.83
N LEU A 498 -27.98 9.88 -15.88
CA LEU A 498 -28.98 9.14 -16.66
C LEU A 498 -30.41 9.43 -16.16
N PHE A 499 -30.65 9.45 -14.84
CA PHE A 499 -31.94 9.87 -14.28
C PHE A 499 -32.30 11.31 -14.67
N ASN A 500 -31.31 12.21 -14.68
CA ASN A 500 -31.52 13.61 -15.06
C ASN A 500 -31.86 13.80 -16.54
N HIS A 501 -31.23 13.01 -17.42
CA HIS A 501 -31.47 13.07 -18.86
C HIS A 501 -32.97 12.90 -19.17
N ASN A 502 -33.61 11.94 -18.51
CA ASN A 502 -35.01 11.62 -18.76
C ASN A 502 -35.98 12.68 -18.19
N LYS A 503 -35.57 13.37 -17.13
CA LYS A 503 -36.33 14.50 -16.55
C LYS A 503 -36.31 15.75 -17.44
N LYS A 504 -35.27 15.94 -18.27
CA LYS A 504 -35.21 17.05 -19.24
C LYS A 504 -36.25 16.88 -20.36
N SER A 505 -36.55 15.65 -20.77
CA SER A 505 -37.58 15.35 -21.77
C SER A 505 -38.98 15.76 -21.29
N GLN A 506 -39.31 15.46 -20.01
CA GLN A 506 -40.62 15.76 -19.43
C GLN A 506 -40.87 17.25 -19.12
N ARG A 507 -39.83 18.08 -18.96
CA ARG A 507 -39.96 19.54 -18.76
C ARG A 507 -40.56 20.27 -19.97
N LYS A 508 -40.53 19.69 -21.17
CA LYS A 508 -41.17 20.29 -22.37
C LYS A 508 -42.70 20.13 -22.38
N GLU A 509 -43.25 19.14 -21.68
CA GLU A 509 -44.69 18.83 -21.69
C GLU A 509 -45.43 19.28 -20.42
N SER A 510 -44.72 19.42 -19.28
CA SER A 510 -45.33 19.65 -17.97
C SER A 510 -45.10 21.07 -17.42
N ARG A 511 -45.49 22.10 -18.19
CA ARG A 511 -45.51 23.50 -17.69
C ARG A 511 -46.66 23.80 -16.69
N GLY A 512 -47.42 22.79 -16.24
CA GLY A 512 -48.70 22.99 -15.54
C GLY A 512 -48.90 22.29 -14.19
N THR A 513 -47.98 21.46 -13.70
CA THR A 513 -48.16 20.74 -12.42
C THR A 513 -47.11 21.13 -11.40
N THR A 514 -47.43 22.17 -10.61
CA THR A 514 -46.78 22.45 -9.33
C THR A 514 -47.14 21.34 -8.34
N GLY A 515 -46.37 20.25 -8.33
CA GLY A 515 -46.57 19.08 -7.47
C GLY A 515 -45.38 18.82 -6.54
N LYS A 516 -45.67 18.61 -5.25
CA LYS A 516 -44.77 18.46 -4.10
C LYS A 516 -43.80 17.25 -4.12
N ASP A 517 -43.59 16.57 -5.25
CA ASP A 517 -42.86 15.30 -5.28
C ASP A 517 -41.40 15.48 -5.73
N PHE A 518 -40.46 15.26 -4.81
CA PHE A 518 -39.02 15.39 -5.06
C PHE A 518 -38.48 14.32 -6.04
N ASN A 519 -39.23 13.24 -6.29
CA ASN A 519 -38.82 12.16 -7.18
C ASN A 519 -38.59 12.61 -8.64
N SER A 520 -39.22 13.71 -9.04
CA SER A 520 -39.08 14.32 -10.37
C SER A 520 -37.93 15.34 -10.48
N LYS A 521 -37.31 15.72 -9.34
CA LYS A 521 -36.23 16.72 -9.30
C LYS A 521 -34.92 16.12 -9.83
N PRO A 522 -34.09 16.92 -10.54
CA PRO A 522 -32.78 16.47 -11.01
C PRO A 522 -31.78 16.37 -9.85
N TRP A 523 -30.76 15.54 -10.02
CA TRP A 523 -29.64 15.35 -9.10
C TRP A 523 -28.45 16.24 -9.46
N LYS A 524 -27.77 16.78 -8.46
CA LYS A 524 -26.46 17.41 -8.55
C LYS A 524 -25.44 16.51 -7.84
N SER A 525 -24.33 16.20 -8.49
CA SER A 525 -23.29 15.31 -7.96
C SER A 525 -22.01 16.08 -7.67
N VAL A 526 -21.61 16.14 -6.40
CA VAL A 526 -20.49 16.98 -5.95
C VAL A 526 -19.51 16.16 -5.12
N PHE A 527 -18.21 16.37 -5.35
CA PHE A 527 -17.14 15.81 -4.54
C PHE A 527 -16.53 16.90 -3.65
N VAL A 528 -16.26 16.61 -2.37
CA VAL A 528 -15.74 17.60 -1.41
C VAL A 528 -14.64 17.01 -0.53
N GLN A 529 -13.50 17.66 -0.48
CA GLN A 529 -12.42 17.37 0.49
C GLN A 529 -11.64 18.65 0.82
N SER A 530 -11.00 18.69 1.98
CA SER A 530 -10.20 19.84 2.43
C SER A 530 -8.76 19.87 1.90
N ILE A 531 -8.38 18.83 1.16
CA ILE A 531 -7.02 18.60 0.67
C ILE A 531 -6.92 18.66 -0.86
N THR A 532 -5.68 18.65 -1.38
CA THR A 532 -5.42 18.60 -2.82
C THR A 532 -5.93 17.33 -3.47
N ASP A 533 -6.48 17.43 -4.67
CA ASP A 533 -6.83 16.31 -5.54
C ASP A 533 -5.77 16.06 -6.64
N GLN A 534 -4.63 16.73 -6.54
CA GLN A 534 -3.57 16.64 -7.55
C GLN A 534 -2.64 15.45 -7.33
N TYR A 535 -2.82 14.68 -6.24
CA TYR A 535 -2.03 13.50 -5.94
C TYR A 535 -2.56 12.28 -6.70
N ASP A 536 -1.67 11.58 -7.41
CA ASP A 536 -1.96 10.32 -8.10
C ASP A 536 -3.20 10.38 -9.01
N TYR A 537 -3.37 11.52 -9.70
CA TYR A 537 -4.45 11.80 -10.66
C TYR A 537 -5.87 11.73 -10.08
N GLN A 538 -6.03 12.06 -8.79
CA GLN A 538 -7.37 12.07 -8.21
C GLN A 538 -8.31 13.06 -8.95
N ASP A 539 -7.81 14.19 -9.46
CA ASP A 539 -8.55 15.12 -10.30
C ASP A 539 -9.15 14.45 -11.55
N GLU A 540 -8.32 13.70 -12.29
CA GLU A 540 -8.76 12.90 -13.45
C GLU A 540 -9.75 11.80 -13.03
N LEU A 541 -9.50 11.13 -11.90
CA LEU A 541 -10.41 10.11 -11.37
C LEU A 541 -11.78 10.69 -11.00
N ASN A 542 -11.83 11.87 -10.38
CA ASN A 542 -13.08 12.54 -10.02
C ASN A 542 -13.91 12.88 -11.27
N GLU A 543 -13.26 13.34 -12.34
CA GLU A 543 -13.90 13.58 -13.64
C GLU A 543 -14.45 12.27 -14.24
N HIS A 544 -13.63 11.21 -14.27
CA HIS A 544 -14.01 9.90 -14.82
C HIS A 544 -15.05 9.16 -13.95
N MET A 545 -15.19 9.47 -12.66
CA MET A 545 -16.32 9.02 -11.84
C MET A 545 -17.61 9.79 -12.13
N GLY A 546 -17.53 10.89 -12.89
CA GLY A 546 -18.67 11.65 -13.37
C GLY A 546 -19.11 12.78 -12.44
N PHE A 547 -18.30 13.21 -11.47
CA PHE A 547 -18.65 14.36 -10.62
C PHE A 547 -18.79 15.64 -11.44
N SER A 548 -19.80 16.45 -11.14
CA SER A 548 -20.09 17.69 -11.88
C SER A 548 -19.44 18.94 -11.27
N GLU A 549 -19.07 18.86 -10.00
CA GLU A 549 -18.45 19.93 -9.23
C GLU A 549 -17.54 19.29 -8.18
N VAL A 550 -16.39 19.92 -7.94
CA VAL A 550 -15.38 19.46 -6.99
C VAL A 550 -14.95 20.63 -6.12
N VAL A 551 -15.01 20.46 -4.79
CA VAL A 551 -14.48 21.40 -3.80
C VAL A 551 -13.27 20.75 -3.15
N VAL A 552 -12.10 21.29 -3.45
CA VAL A 552 -10.79 20.80 -3.02
C VAL A 552 -9.92 21.97 -2.56
N LYS A 553 -8.68 21.70 -2.12
CA LYS A 553 -7.73 22.74 -1.73
C LYS A 553 -7.60 23.89 -2.72
N SER A 554 -7.55 23.63 -4.03
CA SER A 554 -7.45 24.68 -5.05
C SER A 554 -8.70 25.59 -5.10
N THR A 555 -9.88 25.06 -4.78
CA THR A 555 -11.10 25.84 -4.57
C THR A 555 -11.00 26.69 -3.31
N ILE A 556 -10.47 26.13 -2.22
CA ILE A 556 -10.32 26.81 -0.92
C ILE A 556 -9.29 27.96 -1.01
N ASP A 557 -8.19 27.75 -1.72
CA ASP A 557 -7.11 28.74 -1.89
C ASP A 557 -7.42 29.82 -2.93
N ASN A 558 -8.48 29.66 -3.73
CA ASN A 558 -8.82 30.61 -4.77
C ASN A 558 -9.34 31.94 -4.16
N PRO A 559 -8.70 33.09 -4.43
CA PRO A 559 -9.14 34.40 -3.93
C PRO A 559 -10.55 34.82 -4.35
N ALA A 560 -11.11 34.21 -5.39
CA ALA A 560 -12.49 34.44 -5.84
C ALA A 560 -13.52 33.58 -5.09
N SER A 561 -13.10 32.63 -4.27
CA SER A 561 -14.02 31.76 -3.52
C SER A 561 -14.70 32.50 -2.37
N LYS A 562 -15.96 32.13 -2.11
CA LYS A 562 -16.83 32.76 -1.12
C LYS A 562 -16.24 32.80 0.30
N TYR A 563 -15.46 31.78 0.66
CA TYR A 563 -14.88 31.60 1.99
C TYR A 563 -13.37 31.85 2.01
N PHE A 564 -12.84 32.61 1.05
CA PHE A 564 -11.45 33.06 1.08
C PHE A 564 -11.29 34.30 1.99
N PRO A 565 -10.18 34.42 2.76
CA PRO A 565 -9.12 33.42 2.94
C PRO A 565 -9.53 32.26 3.86
N PRO A 566 -8.85 31.10 3.77
CA PRO A 566 -9.04 29.99 4.70
C PRO A 566 -8.85 30.43 6.16
N THR A 567 -9.62 29.85 7.06
CA THR A 567 -9.70 30.25 8.48
C THR A 567 -8.80 29.41 9.38
N GLU A 568 -8.39 28.24 8.91
CA GLU A 568 -7.51 27.31 9.61
C GLU A 568 -6.20 27.10 8.84
N GLU A 569 -5.13 26.79 9.56
CA GLU A 569 -3.86 26.39 8.95
C GLU A 569 -3.93 24.96 8.38
N GLU A 570 -3.04 24.64 7.45
CA GLU A 570 -2.90 23.27 6.92
C GLU A 570 -2.50 22.30 8.05
N SER A 571 -3.28 21.24 8.26
CA SER A 571 -3.03 20.23 9.31
C SER A 571 -2.12 19.10 8.81
N ASN A 572 -2.15 18.81 7.52
CA ASN A 572 -1.34 17.78 6.88
C ASN A 572 -0.71 18.31 5.58
N TYR A 573 0.23 17.54 5.02
CA TYR A 573 0.97 17.97 3.83
C TYR A 573 0.14 17.93 2.54
N PHE A 574 -1.12 17.49 2.59
CA PHE A 574 -2.07 17.56 1.48
C PHE A 574 -3.02 18.77 1.58
N GLY A 575 -3.19 19.40 2.75
CA GLY A 575 -3.98 20.62 2.91
C GLY A 575 -4.60 20.82 4.29
N TYR A 576 -5.83 21.37 4.27
CA TYR A 576 -6.52 21.88 5.45
C TYR A 576 -7.24 20.78 6.23
N PRO A 577 -7.57 21.02 7.52
CA PRO A 577 -8.54 20.20 8.24
C PRO A 577 -9.92 20.23 7.58
N GLU A 578 -10.69 19.17 7.77
CA GLU A 578 -12.02 18.95 7.17
C GLU A 578 -13.03 20.03 7.57
N THR A 579 -12.87 20.63 8.75
CA THR A 579 -13.70 21.74 9.21
C THR A 579 -13.69 22.92 8.24
N GLN A 580 -12.62 23.10 7.45
CA GLN A 580 -12.51 24.15 6.45
C GLN A 580 -13.54 24.02 5.30
N VAL A 581 -14.07 22.82 5.03
CA VAL A 581 -15.09 22.61 3.99
C VAL A 581 -16.54 22.64 4.50
N LYS A 582 -16.75 22.83 5.82
CA LYS A 582 -18.09 22.81 6.43
C LYS A 582 -19.07 23.78 5.76
N ASP A 583 -18.67 25.03 5.58
CA ASP A 583 -19.55 26.05 5.01
C ASP A 583 -19.82 25.82 3.51
N TYR A 584 -18.86 25.27 2.77
CA TYR A 584 -19.09 24.84 1.40
C TYR A 584 -20.13 23.73 1.34
N MET A 585 -20.02 22.69 2.18
CA MET A 585 -21.00 21.60 2.22
C MET A 585 -22.39 22.12 2.61
N ARG A 586 -22.48 23.03 3.58
CA ARG A 586 -23.74 23.67 3.98
C ARG A 586 -24.40 24.41 2.83
N ASP A 587 -23.64 25.20 2.08
CA ASP A 587 -24.14 25.91 0.90
C ASP A 587 -24.65 24.94 -0.17
N LEU A 588 -23.98 23.80 -0.40
CA LEU A 588 -24.43 22.81 -1.37
C LEU A 588 -25.84 22.28 -1.06
N PHE A 589 -26.16 22.04 0.21
CA PHE A 589 -27.51 21.66 0.60
C PHE A 589 -28.52 22.81 0.42
N LEU A 590 -28.16 24.02 0.86
CA LEU A 590 -29.03 25.20 0.71
C LEU A 590 -29.33 25.51 -0.77
N ASP A 591 -28.31 25.39 -1.63
CA ASP A 591 -28.44 25.60 -3.07
C ASP A 591 -29.28 24.50 -3.73
N ALA A 592 -29.11 23.23 -3.33
CA ALA A 592 -29.96 22.15 -3.82
C ALA A 592 -31.43 22.38 -3.47
N GLU A 593 -31.73 22.83 -2.24
CA GLU A 593 -33.10 23.18 -1.85
C GLU A 593 -33.65 24.35 -2.67
N LYS A 594 -32.87 25.42 -2.78
CA LYS A 594 -33.24 26.63 -3.52
C LYS A 594 -33.50 26.35 -5.00
N ASN A 595 -32.69 25.50 -5.62
CA ASN A 595 -32.76 25.18 -7.04
C ASN A 595 -33.73 24.03 -7.37
N ASN A 596 -34.42 23.47 -6.36
CA ASN A 596 -35.27 22.30 -6.50
C ASN A 596 -34.52 21.09 -7.09
N GLU A 597 -33.33 20.82 -6.56
CA GLU A 597 -32.47 19.71 -6.93
C GLU A 597 -32.37 18.70 -5.78
N ARG A 598 -31.85 17.52 -6.11
CA ARG A 598 -31.43 16.48 -5.18
C ARG A 598 -29.91 16.52 -5.12
N LEU A 599 -29.32 16.23 -3.97
CA LEU A 599 -27.86 16.28 -3.81
C LEU A 599 -27.32 14.86 -3.65
N PHE A 600 -26.34 14.51 -4.48
CA PHE A 600 -25.38 13.47 -4.21
C PHE A 600 -24.05 14.12 -3.82
N LEU A 601 -23.65 13.97 -2.56
CA LEU A 601 -22.43 14.55 -2.01
C LEU A 601 -21.48 13.42 -1.62
N SER A 602 -20.30 13.37 -2.23
CA SER A 602 -19.21 12.52 -1.76
C SER A 602 -18.20 13.38 -1.01
N HIS A 603 -17.98 13.08 0.26
CA HIS A 603 -17.05 13.79 1.12
C HIS A 603 -15.95 12.86 1.60
N PHE A 604 -14.69 13.27 1.43
CA PHE A 604 -13.53 12.53 1.88
C PHE A 604 -12.85 13.24 3.06
N THR A 605 -12.62 12.51 4.16
CA THR A 605 -11.84 12.97 5.32
C THR A 605 -10.36 12.67 5.09
N SER A 606 -9.42 13.42 5.67
CA SER A 606 -7.97 13.25 5.44
C SER A 606 -7.10 13.23 6.70
N SER A 607 -7.57 13.73 7.84
CA SER A 607 -6.76 13.98 9.03
C SER A 607 -6.22 12.72 9.70
N THR A 608 -6.84 11.57 9.45
CA THR A 608 -6.41 10.24 9.91
C THR A 608 -5.33 9.61 9.04
N HIS A 609 -4.89 10.28 7.96
CA HIS A 609 -3.70 9.91 7.20
C HIS A 609 -2.42 10.25 7.99
N HIS A 610 -1.35 9.47 7.79
CA HIS A 610 -0.02 9.82 8.30
C HIS A 610 0.39 11.26 7.88
N PRO A 611 0.93 12.10 8.76
CA PRO A 611 1.51 11.77 10.04
C PRO A 611 0.53 11.90 11.21
N TRP A 612 -0.78 11.87 11.04
CA TRP A 612 -1.74 11.96 12.15
C TRP A 612 -1.63 13.24 13.00
N ASN A 613 -1.47 14.38 12.33
CA ASN A 613 -1.54 15.68 13.01
C ASN A 613 -2.99 16.07 13.27
N THR A 614 -3.27 16.56 14.46
CA THR A 614 -4.55 17.19 14.80
C THR A 614 -4.45 18.71 14.58
N PRO A 615 -5.50 19.36 14.01
CA PRO A 615 -5.52 20.82 13.91
C PRO A 615 -5.65 21.45 15.32
N GLU A 616 -5.26 22.72 15.46
CA GLU A 616 -5.38 23.46 16.74
C GLU A 616 -6.82 23.47 17.26
N SER A 617 -7.80 23.54 16.35
CA SER A 617 -9.23 23.47 16.65
C SER A 617 -9.68 22.15 17.31
N ALA A 618 -8.87 21.08 17.24
CA ALA A 618 -9.12 19.82 17.95
C ALA A 618 -8.90 19.92 19.47
N GLY A 619 -8.19 20.96 19.93
CA GLY A 619 -7.76 21.13 21.31
C GLY A 619 -6.56 20.25 21.68
N GLU A 620 -6.25 20.16 22.97
CA GLU A 620 -5.10 19.39 23.45
C GLU A 620 -5.23 17.90 23.12
N ASN A 621 -4.11 17.31 22.69
CA ASN A 621 -3.97 15.88 22.50
C ASN A 621 -3.87 15.15 23.84
N PHE A 622 -4.36 13.91 23.85
CA PHE A 622 -4.40 13.06 25.03
C PHE A 622 -3.35 11.97 24.88
N ASP A 623 -2.58 11.73 25.93
CA ASP A 623 -1.65 10.60 26.02
C ASP A 623 -2.43 9.33 26.41
N PHE A 624 -3.09 8.71 25.42
CA PHE A 624 -3.71 7.41 25.57
C PHE A 624 -2.67 6.33 25.86
N LEU A 625 -1.51 6.36 25.19
CA LEU A 625 -0.40 5.45 25.45
C LEU A 625 0.69 6.16 26.25
N LYS A 626 1.14 5.52 27.34
CA LYS A 626 2.22 6.07 28.18
C LYS A 626 3.56 5.96 27.46
N ARG A 627 4.28 7.09 27.36
CA ARG A 627 5.65 7.13 26.82
C ARG A 627 6.59 6.27 27.65
N SER A 628 7.41 5.46 26.98
CA SER A 628 8.43 4.63 27.63
C SER A 628 9.81 5.29 27.57
N GLY A 629 10.20 5.97 28.65
CA GLY A 629 11.55 6.54 28.82
C GLY A 629 11.86 7.69 27.85
N TRP A 630 12.97 7.58 27.12
CA TRP A 630 13.45 8.58 26.15
C TRP A 630 12.82 8.45 24.75
N ARG A 631 11.83 7.56 24.57
CA ARG A 631 11.18 7.34 23.27
C ARG A 631 10.26 8.51 22.90
N SER A 632 10.12 8.72 21.60
CA SER A 632 9.11 9.62 21.02
C SER A 632 7.70 9.17 21.37
N GLU A 633 6.72 10.05 21.12
CA GLU A 633 5.31 9.69 21.21
C GLU A 633 4.99 8.48 20.32
N HIS A 634 4.11 7.59 20.78
CA HIS A 634 3.65 6.44 20.00
C HIS A 634 2.82 6.93 18.80
N GLU A 635 3.09 6.40 17.61
CA GLU A 635 2.29 6.74 16.40
C GLU A 635 0.82 6.34 16.57
N LEU A 636 0.55 5.22 17.25
CA LEU A 636 -0.82 4.83 17.60
C LEU A 636 -1.51 5.89 18.48
N ASN A 637 -0.78 6.59 19.36
CA ASN A 637 -1.36 7.66 20.19
C ASN A 637 -1.82 8.84 19.34
N ARG A 638 -0.99 9.24 18.36
CA ARG A 638 -1.29 10.31 17.41
C ARG A 638 -2.49 9.94 16.56
N TYR A 639 -2.52 8.71 16.04
CA TYR A 639 -3.67 8.15 15.34
C TYR A 639 -4.97 8.22 16.16
N LEU A 640 -4.97 7.76 17.42
CA LEU A 640 -6.17 7.83 18.26
C LEU A 640 -6.65 9.28 18.48
N ASN A 641 -5.74 10.25 18.60
CA ASN A 641 -6.13 11.66 18.66
C ASN A 641 -6.78 12.17 17.37
N THR A 642 -6.32 11.72 16.20
CA THR A 642 -6.98 12.03 14.92
C THR A 642 -8.32 11.33 14.76
N ILE A 643 -8.48 10.10 15.25
CA ILE A 643 -9.78 9.40 15.31
C ILE A 643 -10.79 10.19 16.14
N ARG A 644 -10.37 10.70 17.30
CA ARG A 644 -11.22 11.55 18.15
C ARG A 644 -11.69 12.80 17.43
N TYR A 645 -10.79 13.45 16.70
CA TYR A 645 -11.12 14.63 15.90
C TYR A 645 -12.05 14.23 14.73
N GLY A 646 -11.80 13.12 14.04
CA GLY A 646 -12.64 12.59 12.97
C GLY A 646 -14.07 12.27 13.44
N ASP A 647 -14.23 11.64 14.62
CA ASP A 647 -15.55 11.38 15.20
C ASP A 647 -16.32 12.68 15.50
N ARG A 648 -15.64 13.71 16.00
CA ARG A 648 -16.24 15.05 16.17
C ARG A 648 -16.65 15.66 14.84
N TRP A 649 -15.83 15.53 13.81
CA TRP A 649 -16.14 16.03 12.47
C TRP A 649 -17.37 15.34 11.87
N ILE A 650 -17.46 14.01 11.97
CA ILE A 650 -18.67 13.26 11.61
C ILE A 650 -19.89 13.83 12.33
N GLY A 651 -19.76 14.10 13.63
CA GLY A 651 -20.81 14.75 14.42
C GLY A 651 -21.23 16.11 13.85
N GLN A 652 -20.27 16.96 13.46
CA GLN A 652 -20.54 18.27 12.87
C GLN A 652 -21.20 18.20 11.50
N VAL A 653 -20.87 17.20 10.67
CA VAL A 653 -21.53 16.97 9.38
C VAL A 653 -22.99 16.59 9.60
N MET A 654 -23.26 15.68 10.56
CA MET A 654 -24.63 15.31 10.91
C MET A 654 -25.42 16.49 11.50
N ASP A 655 -24.79 17.30 12.35
CA ASP A 655 -25.37 18.53 12.89
C ASP A 655 -25.74 19.51 11.78
N MET A 656 -24.85 19.74 10.82
CA MET A 656 -25.11 20.59 9.66
C MET A 656 -26.29 20.09 8.81
N ILE A 657 -26.38 18.79 8.52
CA ILE A 657 -27.49 18.20 7.76
C ILE A 657 -28.83 18.38 8.51
N GLU A 658 -28.81 18.27 9.84
CA GLU A 658 -29.96 18.54 10.70
C GLU A 658 -30.34 20.03 10.73
N GLU A 659 -29.36 20.93 10.88
CA GLU A 659 -29.55 22.38 10.90
C GLU A 659 -30.16 22.92 9.59
N VAL A 660 -29.77 22.35 8.44
CA VAL A 660 -30.37 22.69 7.14
C VAL A 660 -31.79 22.14 7.00
N GLY A 661 -32.20 21.20 7.87
CA GLY A 661 -33.55 20.64 7.90
C GLY A 661 -33.78 19.48 6.92
N VAL A 662 -32.72 18.87 6.39
CA VAL A 662 -32.79 17.80 5.38
C VAL A 662 -32.42 16.41 5.92
N ALA A 663 -32.14 16.29 7.23
CA ALA A 663 -31.76 15.02 7.86
C ALA A 663 -32.77 13.89 7.68
N GLN A 664 -34.07 14.19 7.71
CA GLN A 664 -35.14 13.18 7.52
C GLN A 664 -35.31 12.71 6.07
N GLU A 665 -34.61 13.35 5.13
CA GLU A 665 -34.66 13.04 3.70
C GLU A 665 -33.26 12.69 3.12
N THR A 666 -32.26 12.47 3.97
CA THR A 666 -30.86 12.23 3.56
C THR A 666 -30.39 10.85 4.00
N LEU A 667 -29.99 10.02 3.04
CA LEU A 667 -29.25 8.79 3.32
C LEU A 667 -27.75 9.13 3.43
N VAL A 668 -27.15 8.86 4.58
CA VAL A 668 -25.71 9.04 4.82
C VAL A 668 -25.04 7.69 4.84
N VAL A 669 -24.14 7.43 3.89
CA VAL A 669 -23.32 6.22 3.83
C VAL A 669 -21.94 6.57 4.36
N MET A 670 -21.43 5.84 5.35
CA MET A 670 -20.06 6.01 5.85
C MET A 670 -19.26 4.75 5.55
N ILE A 671 -18.09 4.90 4.95
CA ILE A 671 -17.25 3.77 4.56
C ILE A 671 -15.77 4.12 4.73
N GLY A 672 -14.98 3.20 5.30
CA GLY A 672 -13.52 3.37 5.33
C GLY A 672 -12.89 2.99 4.00
N ASP A 673 -11.85 3.72 3.60
CA ASP A 673 -11.04 3.39 2.44
C ASP A 673 -10.10 2.20 2.73
N HIS A 674 -9.39 2.25 3.87
CA HIS A 674 -8.56 1.22 4.45
C HIS A 674 -8.31 1.54 5.95
N GLY A 675 -7.58 0.68 6.66
CA GLY A 675 -7.12 0.96 8.02
C GLY A 675 -5.60 1.09 8.10
N MET A 676 -5.05 0.95 9.32
CA MET A 676 -3.62 1.05 9.58
C MET A 676 -3.20 0.06 10.68
N ALA A 677 -2.16 -0.74 10.42
CA ALA A 677 -1.48 -1.57 11.39
C ALA A 677 -0.33 -0.80 12.02
N PHE A 678 -0.23 -0.86 13.36
CA PHE A 678 0.83 -0.22 14.14
C PHE A 678 1.78 -1.27 14.74
N GLU A 679 2.89 -0.82 15.34
CA GLU A 679 3.88 -1.70 15.97
C GLU A 679 3.28 -2.54 17.10
N GLU A 680 2.21 -2.04 17.74
CA GLU A 680 1.48 -2.73 18.78
C GLU A 680 0.59 -3.87 18.22
N ASP A 681 0.21 -3.82 16.94
CA ASP A 681 -0.57 -4.88 16.28
C ASP A 681 0.34 -5.96 15.67
N SER A 682 1.39 -5.54 14.94
CA SER A 682 2.17 -6.42 14.05
C SER A 682 3.60 -5.92 13.89
N PRO A 683 4.60 -6.81 13.65
CA PRO A 683 5.96 -6.40 13.30
C PRO A 683 6.02 -5.43 12.12
N LYS A 684 5.12 -5.60 11.15
CA LYS A 684 4.98 -4.70 10.01
C LYS A 684 3.90 -3.65 10.30
N HIS A 685 4.30 -2.39 10.37
CA HIS A 685 3.46 -1.27 10.79
C HIS A 685 3.31 -0.20 9.70
N SER A 686 2.87 -0.64 8.52
CA SER A 686 2.53 0.20 7.36
C SER A 686 1.39 -0.42 6.55
N THR A 687 0.84 0.29 5.57
CA THR A 687 -0.09 -0.30 4.59
C THR A 687 0.63 -0.97 3.41
N PHE A 688 1.89 -0.61 3.16
CA PHE A 688 2.70 -1.11 2.04
C PHE A 688 2.95 -2.61 2.15
N GLU A 689 2.40 -3.41 1.24
CA GLU A 689 2.54 -4.85 1.14
C GLU A 689 2.16 -5.58 2.46
N ASN A 690 1.28 -4.98 3.27
CA ASN A 690 0.94 -5.49 4.60
C ASN A 690 -0.51 -5.96 4.64
N GLY A 691 -0.69 -7.29 4.68
CA GLY A 691 -1.99 -7.95 4.67
C GLY A 691 -2.70 -8.04 6.02
N HIS A 692 -2.18 -7.40 7.07
CA HIS A 692 -2.76 -7.45 8.41
C HIS A 692 -4.23 -7.01 8.42
N ILE A 693 -5.08 -7.66 9.22
CA ILE A 693 -6.52 -7.37 9.27
C ILE A 693 -6.83 -5.90 9.57
N SER A 694 -6.03 -5.23 10.40
CA SER A 694 -6.17 -3.81 10.73
C SER A 694 -6.05 -2.89 9.52
N ASN A 695 -5.38 -3.31 8.43
CA ASN A 695 -5.31 -2.51 7.20
C ASN A 695 -6.55 -2.69 6.31
N ILE A 696 -7.29 -3.80 6.43
CA ILE A 696 -8.29 -4.19 5.43
C ILE A 696 -9.72 -4.12 5.97
N ARG A 697 -9.91 -4.35 7.28
CA ARG A 697 -11.24 -4.34 7.89
C ARG A 697 -11.67 -2.90 8.21
N VAL A 698 -12.69 -2.43 7.51
CA VAL A 698 -13.11 -1.02 7.50
C VAL A 698 -14.56 -0.85 7.98
N PRO A 699 -14.97 0.35 8.39
CA PRO A 699 -16.38 0.70 8.60
C PRO A 699 -17.21 0.61 7.32
N LEU A 700 -18.48 0.22 7.45
CA LEU A 700 -19.51 0.42 6.42
C LEU A 700 -20.89 0.55 7.10
N LEU A 701 -21.52 1.72 6.94
CA LEU A 701 -22.79 2.08 7.53
C LEU A 701 -23.68 2.79 6.51
N PHE A 702 -24.96 2.41 6.44
CA PHE A 702 -26.01 3.14 5.73
C PHE A 702 -26.96 3.72 6.76
N HIS A 703 -26.86 5.03 7.01
CA HIS A 703 -27.63 5.71 8.03
C HIS A 703 -28.76 6.54 7.43
N HIS A 704 -29.98 6.34 7.96
CA HIS A 704 -31.12 7.21 7.74
C HIS A 704 -31.99 7.17 8.99
N PRO A 705 -32.46 8.31 9.54
CA PRO A 705 -33.14 8.35 10.84
C PRO A 705 -34.45 7.53 10.86
N SER A 706 -35.10 7.37 9.71
CA SER A 706 -36.33 6.56 9.60
C SER A 706 -36.09 5.08 9.27
N LEU A 707 -34.87 4.66 8.90
CA LEU A 707 -34.56 3.25 8.68
C LEU A 707 -34.41 2.50 10.03
N PRO A 708 -34.80 1.22 10.08
CA PRO A 708 -34.57 0.38 11.25
C PRO A 708 -33.07 0.22 11.51
N ARG A 709 -32.68 0.09 12.77
CA ARG A 709 -31.30 -0.24 13.14
C ARG A 709 -31.03 -1.73 12.94
N ILE A 710 -30.04 -2.06 12.13
CA ILE A 710 -29.68 -3.44 11.77
C ILE A 710 -28.16 -3.63 11.88
N GLN A 711 -27.73 -4.71 12.53
CA GLN A 711 -26.33 -5.13 12.61
C GLN A 711 -26.13 -6.37 11.75
N LEU A 712 -25.36 -6.25 10.67
CA LEU A 712 -25.05 -7.37 9.78
C LEU A 712 -23.66 -7.93 10.08
N GLY A 713 -23.61 -9.10 10.71
CA GLY A 713 -22.40 -9.86 11.01
C GLY A 713 -21.82 -10.62 9.81
N ILE A 714 -21.77 -9.98 8.64
CA ILE A 714 -21.33 -10.58 7.37
C ILE A 714 -20.04 -9.93 6.88
N ASN A 715 -19.28 -10.68 6.08
CA ASN A 715 -18.16 -10.12 5.34
C ASN A 715 -18.66 -9.62 3.97
N ALA A 716 -18.61 -8.31 3.76
CA ALA A 716 -19.00 -7.63 2.53
C ALA A 716 -17.92 -6.64 2.11
N THR A 717 -18.05 -6.05 0.93
CA THR A 717 -17.08 -5.08 0.39
C THR A 717 -17.76 -3.80 -0.07
N SER A 718 -16.97 -2.80 -0.45
CA SER A 718 -17.46 -1.54 -1.03
C SER A 718 -18.31 -1.74 -2.29
N LEU A 719 -18.20 -2.88 -2.99
CA LEU A 719 -19.02 -3.22 -4.16
C LEU A 719 -20.52 -3.29 -3.86
N SER A 720 -20.88 -3.52 -2.60
CA SER A 720 -22.26 -3.55 -2.15
C SER A 720 -22.90 -2.17 -1.98
N VAL A 721 -22.14 -1.08 -2.09
CA VAL A 721 -22.65 0.29 -1.89
C VAL A 721 -23.70 0.67 -2.92
N ILE A 722 -23.38 0.59 -4.22
CA ILE A 722 -24.32 0.97 -5.28
C ILE A 722 -25.58 0.09 -5.27
N PRO A 723 -25.47 -1.26 -5.24
CA PRO A 723 -26.66 -2.10 -5.18
C PRO A 723 -27.56 -1.76 -4.00
N THR A 724 -26.98 -1.49 -2.82
CA THR A 724 -27.76 -1.13 -1.62
C THR A 724 -28.43 0.23 -1.76
N ILE A 725 -27.74 1.25 -2.29
CA ILE A 725 -28.34 2.57 -2.54
C ILE A 725 -29.51 2.47 -3.53
N LEU A 726 -29.32 1.79 -4.66
CA LEU A 726 -30.38 1.60 -5.66
C LEU A 726 -31.58 0.83 -5.09
N ASP A 727 -31.33 -0.25 -4.35
CA ASP A 727 -32.38 -1.06 -3.72
C ASP A 727 -33.17 -0.25 -2.68
N LEU A 728 -32.49 0.53 -1.83
CA LEU A 728 -33.16 1.40 -0.86
C LEU A 728 -33.95 2.52 -1.55
N LEU A 729 -33.42 3.15 -2.60
CA LEU A 729 -34.12 4.18 -3.37
C LEU A 729 -35.41 3.63 -4.01
N MET A 730 -35.37 2.41 -4.55
CA MET A 730 -36.56 1.73 -5.09
C MET A 730 -37.53 1.30 -3.99
N ALA A 731 -37.05 0.63 -2.94
CA ALA A 731 -37.87 0.09 -1.85
C ALA A 731 -38.62 1.19 -1.07
N THR A 732 -38.02 2.37 -0.96
CA THR A 732 -38.62 3.54 -0.30
C THR A 732 -39.50 4.38 -1.23
N SER A 733 -39.66 3.99 -2.50
CA SER A 733 -40.37 4.78 -3.52
C SER A 733 -39.80 6.21 -3.67
N SER A 734 -38.48 6.35 -3.54
CA SER A 734 -37.74 7.62 -3.66
C SER A 734 -37.28 7.92 -5.09
N LEU A 735 -37.75 7.14 -6.05
CA LEU A 735 -37.55 7.30 -7.48
C LEU A 735 -38.92 7.37 -8.17
N ASN A 736 -39.00 8.11 -9.28
CA ASN A 736 -40.18 8.05 -10.13
C ASN A 736 -40.22 6.71 -10.90
N THR A 737 -41.30 6.43 -11.62
CA THR A 737 -41.49 5.16 -12.33
C THR A 737 -40.36 4.85 -13.32
N GLN A 738 -39.91 5.83 -14.09
CA GLN A 738 -38.86 5.64 -15.10
C GLN A 738 -37.49 5.41 -14.46
N ASP A 739 -37.14 6.20 -13.44
CA ASP A 739 -35.89 6.03 -12.68
C ASP A 739 -35.88 4.68 -11.95
N THR A 740 -37.04 4.20 -11.48
CA THR A 740 -37.20 2.86 -10.85
C THR A 740 -36.94 1.74 -11.85
N GLU A 741 -37.47 1.85 -13.08
CA GLU A 741 -37.21 0.87 -14.13
C GLU A 741 -35.72 0.79 -14.45
N ILE A 742 -35.05 1.93 -14.61
CA ILE A 742 -33.60 2.00 -14.85
C ILE A 742 -32.83 1.39 -13.68
N ALA A 743 -33.14 1.78 -12.44
CA ALA A 743 -32.49 1.26 -11.24
C ALA A 743 -32.66 -0.27 -11.13
N SER A 744 -33.84 -0.81 -11.46
CA SER A 744 -34.12 -2.25 -11.43
C SER A 744 -33.33 -3.05 -12.47
N ASN A 745 -32.99 -2.42 -13.60
CA ASN A 745 -32.12 -3.01 -14.61
C ASN A 745 -30.64 -2.88 -14.24
N LEU A 746 -30.23 -1.72 -13.70
CA LEU A 746 -28.84 -1.44 -13.33
C LEU A 746 -28.37 -2.23 -12.11
N ILE A 747 -29.22 -2.45 -11.11
CA ILE A 747 -28.85 -3.24 -9.93
C ILE A 747 -28.44 -4.68 -10.31
N GLN A 748 -28.98 -5.22 -11.41
CA GLN A 748 -28.60 -6.53 -11.95
C GLN A 748 -27.21 -6.53 -12.61
N GLN A 749 -26.64 -5.36 -12.87
CA GLN A 749 -25.39 -5.20 -13.59
C GLN A 749 -24.14 -5.24 -12.71
N TYR A 750 -24.29 -5.08 -11.39
CA TYR A 750 -23.17 -5.04 -10.47
C TYR A 750 -22.83 -6.44 -9.94
N GLU A 751 -21.56 -6.60 -9.58
CA GLU A 751 -21.03 -7.82 -8.93
C GLU A 751 -21.45 -7.89 -7.45
N GLY A 752 -21.49 -6.74 -6.77
CA GLY A 752 -21.87 -6.65 -5.37
C GLY A 752 -23.35 -6.97 -5.10
N GLN A 753 -23.63 -7.43 -3.88
CA GLN A 753 -24.98 -7.76 -3.41
C GLN A 753 -25.60 -6.57 -2.66
N SER A 754 -26.92 -6.45 -2.68
CA SER A 754 -27.63 -5.46 -1.85
C SER A 754 -27.58 -5.88 -0.38
N LEU A 755 -27.22 -4.96 0.51
CA LEU A 755 -27.19 -5.16 1.96
C LEU A 755 -28.57 -4.88 2.61
N ALA A 756 -29.55 -4.44 1.82
CA ALA A 756 -30.95 -4.35 2.23
C ALA A 756 -31.69 -5.71 2.16
N ARG A 757 -31.02 -6.77 1.71
CA ARG A 757 -31.54 -8.14 1.55
C ARG A 757 -30.61 -9.14 2.25
N PRO A 758 -31.10 -10.35 2.60
CA PRO A 758 -30.25 -11.42 3.12
C PRO A 758 -29.03 -11.67 2.22
N TYR A 759 -27.83 -11.58 2.78
CA TYR A 759 -26.59 -11.73 2.01
C TYR A 759 -26.29 -13.21 1.73
N LYS A 760 -25.98 -13.55 0.48
CA LYS A 760 -25.60 -14.92 0.11
C LYS A 760 -24.09 -15.07 0.14
N VAL A 761 -23.61 -15.76 1.17
CA VAL A 761 -22.18 -16.07 1.32
C VAL A 761 -21.70 -17.18 0.37
N LYS A 762 -22.61 -18.07 -0.04
CA LYS A 762 -22.35 -19.22 -0.92
C LYS A 762 -23.59 -19.51 -1.78
N LYS A 763 -23.39 -19.96 -3.03
CA LYS A 763 -24.46 -20.43 -3.93
C LYS A 763 -23.92 -21.53 -4.84
N ASN A 764 -24.52 -22.72 -4.82
CA ASN A 764 -24.12 -23.86 -5.66
C ASN A 764 -22.60 -24.16 -5.58
N GLY A 765 -22.04 -24.22 -4.37
CA GLY A 765 -20.60 -24.43 -4.17
C GLY A 765 -19.74 -23.16 -4.28
N ARG A 766 -20.12 -22.20 -5.15
CA ARG A 766 -19.42 -20.92 -5.32
C ARG A 766 -19.50 -20.06 -4.07
N GLN A 767 -18.39 -19.46 -3.71
CA GLN A 767 -18.27 -18.57 -2.56
C GLN A 767 -18.30 -17.11 -3.00
N ALA A 768 -18.84 -16.23 -2.16
CA ALA A 768 -18.66 -14.79 -2.32
C ALA A 768 -17.23 -14.43 -1.91
N TRP A 769 -16.32 -14.48 -2.88
CA TRP A 769 -14.90 -14.17 -2.71
C TRP A 769 -14.68 -12.68 -2.43
N ILE A 770 -13.68 -12.39 -1.60
CA ILE A 770 -13.26 -11.05 -1.23
C ILE A 770 -11.77 -10.97 -1.56
N VAL A 771 -11.42 -10.16 -2.55
CA VAL A 771 -10.02 -9.95 -2.96
C VAL A 771 -9.68 -8.48 -2.76
N SER A 772 -8.56 -8.24 -2.07
CA SER A 772 -8.06 -6.89 -1.81
C SER A 772 -6.65 -6.75 -2.37
N VAL A 773 -6.38 -5.67 -3.08
CA VAL A 773 -5.01 -5.32 -3.52
C VAL A 773 -4.29 -4.55 -2.41
N LEU A 774 -3.06 -4.94 -2.10
CA LEU A 774 -2.28 -4.30 -1.05
C LEU A 774 -1.37 -3.22 -1.64
N ASN A 775 -1.30 -2.05 -1.00
CA ASN A 775 -0.44 -0.91 -1.34
C ASN A 775 0.99 -1.39 -1.71
N ALA A 776 1.60 -0.96 -2.82
CA ALA A 776 1.14 0.06 -3.76
C ALA A 776 0.07 -0.41 -4.76
N GLY A 777 -0.24 -1.70 -4.80
CA GLY A 777 -1.38 -2.28 -5.53
C GLY A 777 -1.02 -3.46 -6.42
N GLY A 778 0.23 -3.57 -6.88
CA GLY A 778 0.64 -4.54 -7.88
C GLY A 778 1.18 -5.86 -7.32
N ALA A 779 1.79 -5.86 -6.13
CA ALA A 779 2.67 -6.96 -5.74
C ALA A 779 2.02 -8.11 -4.95
N ILE A 780 1.00 -7.81 -4.12
CA ILE A 780 0.42 -8.76 -3.14
C ILE A 780 -1.10 -8.58 -3.06
N LEU A 781 -1.82 -9.70 -2.95
CA LEU A 781 -3.25 -9.75 -2.71
C LEU A 781 -3.57 -10.29 -1.30
N SER A 782 -4.68 -9.84 -0.74
CA SER A 782 -5.40 -10.55 0.33
C SER A 782 -6.61 -11.24 -0.29
N VAL A 783 -6.68 -12.56 -0.21
CA VAL A 783 -7.82 -13.37 -0.66
C VAL A 783 -8.56 -13.88 0.56
N SER A 784 -9.88 -13.73 0.58
CA SER A 784 -10.77 -14.12 1.67
C SER A 784 -12.14 -14.49 1.10
N SER A 785 -13.06 -14.92 1.95
CA SER A 785 -14.41 -15.31 1.53
C SER A 785 -15.43 -14.88 2.57
N ALA A 786 -16.66 -14.60 2.14
CA ALA A 786 -17.77 -14.44 3.06
C ALA A 786 -18.29 -15.77 3.61
N ALA A 787 -17.97 -16.90 2.97
CA ALA A 787 -18.47 -18.22 3.35
C ALA A 787 -17.65 -18.87 4.48
N VAL A 788 -16.38 -18.51 4.63
CA VAL A 788 -15.46 -19.12 5.59
C VAL A 788 -14.59 -18.05 6.25
N PRO A 789 -14.14 -18.25 7.50
CA PRO A 789 -13.38 -17.25 8.24
C PRO A 789 -11.88 -17.23 7.90
N HIS A 790 -11.48 -17.68 6.71
CA HIS A 790 -10.09 -17.84 6.32
C HIS A 790 -9.58 -16.67 5.47
N ARG A 791 -8.29 -16.37 5.60
CA ARG A 791 -7.60 -15.38 4.79
C ARG A 791 -6.25 -15.92 4.31
N LEU A 792 -5.92 -15.60 3.06
CA LEU A 792 -4.64 -15.90 2.42
C LEU A 792 -4.02 -14.60 1.92
N ILE A 793 -2.81 -14.29 2.36
CA ILE A 793 -1.99 -13.25 1.75
C ILE A 793 -1.12 -13.93 0.69
N LEU A 794 -1.29 -13.49 -0.56
CA LEU A 794 -0.79 -14.11 -1.77
C LEU A 794 0.16 -13.15 -2.50
N PRO A 795 1.47 -13.40 -2.52
CA PRO A 795 2.40 -12.73 -3.42
C PRO A 795 2.10 -13.10 -4.88
N ILE A 796 2.01 -12.11 -5.78
CA ILE A 796 1.65 -12.34 -7.20
C ILE A 796 2.74 -11.94 -8.21
N CYS A 797 3.56 -10.93 -7.91
CA CYS A 797 4.61 -10.47 -8.84
C CYS A 797 6.03 -10.81 -8.40
N LYS A 798 6.24 -11.00 -7.11
CA LYS A 798 7.55 -11.26 -6.51
C LYS A 798 7.44 -12.47 -5.60
N ALA A 799 8.49 -13.29 -5.55
CA ALA A 799 8.57 -14.35 -4.56
C ALA A 799 8.45 -13.74 -3.16
N GLY A 800 7.62 -14.35 -2.31
CA GLY A 800 7.32 -13.83 -0.99
C GLY A 800 6.73 -14.90 -0.08
N VAL A 801 6.40 -14.49 1.13
CA VAL A 801 5.78 -15.36 2.13
C VAL A 801 4.29 -15.45 1.86
N TYR A 802 3.77 -16.67 1.78
CA TYR A 802 2.34 -16.93 1.86
C TYR A 802 1.93 -16.94 3.33
N ARG A 803 0.87 -16.20 3.68
CA ARG A 803 0.41 -16.07 5.06
C ARG A 803 -1.05 -16.50 5.15
N PHE A 804 -1.35 -17.45 6.04
CA PHE A 804 -2.71 -17.90 6.35
C PHE A 804 -3.13 -17.50 7.76
N THR A 805 -4.39 -17.07 7.90
CA THR A 805 -5.02 -16.79 9.18
C THR A 805 -6.48 -17.25 9.19
N SER A 806 -7.01 -17.46 10.40
CA SER A 806 -8.42 -17.72 10.63
C SER A 806 -8.98 -16.66 11.58
N THR A 807 -9.88 -15.83 11.07
CA THR A 807 -10.48 -14.70 11.80
C THR A 807 -11.38 -15.11 12.97
N THR A 808 -11.76 -16.39 13.08
CA THR A 808 -12.50 -16.92 14.23
C THR A 808 -11.58 -17.42 15.34
N ARG A 809 -10.46 -18.09 15.01
CA ARG A 809 -9.48 -18.57 16.00
C ARG A 809 -8.49 -17.49 16.43
N ASP A 810 -8.15 -16.59 15.50
CA ASP A 810 -7.16 -15.52 15.67
C ASP A 810 -7.69 -14.23 15.01
N PRO A 811 -8.70 -13.57 15.60
CA PRO A 811 -9.37 -12.41 15.01
C PRO A 811 -8.45 -11.20 14.79
N ASN A 812 -7.34 -11.12 15.55
CA ASN A 812 -6.35 -10.04 15.44
C ASN A 812 -5.07 -10.47 14.73
N GLU A 813 -5.03 -11.71 14.21
CA GLU A 813 -3.92 -12.25 13.41
C GLU A 813 -2.54 -12.24 14.06
N LEU A 814 -2.49 -12.51 15.37
CA LEU A 814 -1.27 -12.51 16.17
C LEU A 814 -0.41 -13.77 15.94
N HIS A 815 -0.99 -14.84 15.42
CA HIS A 815 -0.36 -16.14 15.23
C HIS A 815 -0.61 -16.69 13.81
N PRO A 816 -0.13 -16.00 12.77
CA PRO A 816 -0.30 -16.46 11.39
C PRO A 816 0.55 -17.72 11.10
N ILE A 817 0.08 -18.54 10.16
CA ILE A 817 0.90 -19.60 9.55
C ILE A 817 1.55 -19.01 8.30
N GLU A 818 2.88 -19.04 8.26
CA GLU A 818 3.67 -18.49 7.18
C GLU A 818 4.57 -19.55 6.56
N GLU A 819 4.56 -19.64 5.23
CA GLU A 819 5.36 -20.58 4.46
C GLU A 819 5.78 -19.95 3.11
N TYR A 820 6.80 -20.53 2.48
CA TYR A 820 7.39 -19.98 1.25
C TYR A 820 6.81 -20.57 -0.04
N SER A 821 5.89 -21.53 0.07
CA SER A 821 5.15 -22.09 -1.06
C SER A 821 3.72 -22.46 -0.65
N ILE A 822 2.80 -22.44 -1.61
CA ILE A 822 1.40 -22.80 -1.33
C ILE A 822 1.25 -24.26 -0.88
N SER A 823 2.08 -25.18 -1.39
CA SER A 823 2.03 -26.60 -1.02
C SER A 823 2.50 -26.84 0.40
N ALA A 824 3.57 -26.15 0.83
CA ALA A 824 4.03 -26.17 2.21
C ALA A 824 3.00 -25.55 3.15
N LEU A 825 2.39 -24.42 2.74
CA LEU A 825 1.33 -23.77 3.50
C LEU A 825 0.13 -24.69 3.69
N ALA A 826 -0.39 -25.27 2.61
CA ALA A 826 -1.53 -26.19 2.68
C ALA A 826 -1.23 -27.41 3.56
N ALA A 827 -0.03 -28.01 3.46
CA ALA A 827 0.36 -29.12 4.31
C ALA A 827 0.42 -28.75 5.81
N ARG A 828 0.90 -27.54 6.13
CA ARG A 828 0.94 -27.04 7.51
C ARG A 828 -0.44 -26.68 8.03
N VAL A 829 -1.29 -26.06 7.20
CA VAL A 829 -2.69 -25.78 7.53
C VAL A 829 -3.45 -27.07 7.79
N ALA A 830 -3.28 -28.12 6.98
CA ALA A 830 -3.90 -29.43 7.21
C ALA A 830 -3.51 -30.03 8.58
N LYS A 831 -2.26 -29.80 9.02
CA LYS A 831 -1.76 -30.29 10.31
C LYS A 831 -2.29 -29.50 11.52
N GLU A 832 -2.45 -28.18 11.39
CA GLU A 832 -2.83 -27.27 12.50
C GLU A 832 -4.33 -26.94 12.54
N PHE A 833 -5.04 -27.19 11.44
CA PHE A 833 -6.47 -26.98 11.24
C PHE A 833 -7.13 -28.27 10.72
N GLU A 834 -7.64 -28.26 9.49
CA GLU A 834 -8.39 -29.34 8.87
C GLU A 834 -8.10 -29.39 7.37
N ASP A 835 -8.32 -30.55 6.75
CA ASP A 835 -8.08 -30.75 5.31
C ASP A 835 -8.95 -29.81 4.45
N GLU A 836 -10.15 -29.44 4.92
CA GLU A 836 -11.01 -28.46 4.24
C GLU A 836 -10.35 -27.07 4.15
N ALA A 837 -9.72 -26.60 5.23
CA ALA A 837 -8.99 -25.34 5.24
C ALA A 837 -7.76 -25.38 4.31
N ALA A 838 -7.06 -26.51 4.25
CA ALA A 838 -5.93 -26.70 3.33
C ALA A 838 -6.36 -26.71 1.85
N ASN A 839 -7.48 -27.38 1.55
CA ASN A 839 -8.09 -27.35 0.22
C ASN A 839 -8.54 -25.93 -0.15
N TRP A 840 -9.15 -25.21 0.81
CA TRP A 840 -9.54 -23.81 0.63
C TRP A 840 -8.34 -22.90 0.31
N VAL A 841 -7.20 -23.08 0.98
CA VAL A 841 -5.97 -22.31 0.69
C VAL A 841 -5.52 -22.52 -0.76
N THR A 842 -5.58 -23.77 -1.22
CA THR A 842 -5.23 -24.12 -2.60
C THR A 842 -6.19 -23.48 -3.61
N ASP A 843 -7.49 -23.47 -3.32
CA ASP A 843 -8.49 -22.84 -4.20
C ASP A 843 -8.40 -21.31 -4.15
N ALA A 844 -8.12 -20.72 -2.99
CA ALA A 844 -7.90 -19.29 -2.82
C ALA A 844 -6.71 -18.78 -3.64
N GLU A 845 -5.61 -19.54 -3.72
CA GLU A 845 -4.47 -19.22 -4.58
C GLU A 845 -4.88 -19.19 -6.06
N LYS A 846 -5.57 -20.23 -6.53
CA LYS A 846 -6.04 -20.32 -7.92
C LYS A 846 -6.97 -19.16 -8.27
N ILE A 847 -7.93 -18.86 -7.39
CA ILE A 847 -8.89 -17.75 -7.55
C ILE A 847 -8.16 -16.42 -7.56
N GLY A 848 -7.20 -16.20 -6.64
CA GLY A 848 -6.40 -14.98 -6.60
C GLY A 848 -5.62 -14.74 -7.89
N LYS A 849 -4.93 -15.77 -8.41
CA LYS A 849 -4.18 -15.69 -9.67
C LYS A 849 -5.08 -15.43 -10.88
N TRP A 850 -6.21 -16.15 -10.99
CA TRP A 850 -7.21 -15.91 -12.04
C TRP A 850 -7.79 -14.49 -11.96
N TRP A 851 -8.09 -14.02 -10.75
CA TRP A 851 -8.65 -12.68 -10.52
C TRP A 851 -7.71 -11.59 -11.06
N VAL A 852 -6.39 -11.73 -10.91
CA VAL A 852 -5.43 -10.76 -11.48
C VAL A 852 -5.62 -10.58 -12.98
N VAL A 853 -5.72 -11.68 -13.71
CA VAL A 853 -5.88 -11.69 -15.16
C VAL A 853 -7.26 -11.18 -15.58
N GLU A 854 -8.29 -11.59 -14.85
CA GLU A 854 -9.67 -11.14 -15.08
C GLU A 854 -9.83 -9.62 -14.86
N GLN A 855 -9.18 -9.07 -13.83
CA GLN A 855 -9.18 -7.62 -13.60
C GLN A 855 -8.47 -6.87 -14.72
N ARG A 856 -7.29 -7.33 -15.14
CA ARG A 856 -6.60 -6.76 -16.32
C ARG A 856 -7.48 -6.78 -17.57
N ARG A 857 -8.22 -7.87 -17.79
CA ARG A 857 -9.19 -7.99 -18.88
C ARG A 857 -10.32 -6.96 -18.77
N ARG A 858 -10.98 -6.86 -17.60
CA ARG A 858 -12.09 -5.92 -17.36
C ARG A 858 -11.69 -4.46 -17.56
N TRP A 859 -10.49 -4.10 -17.11
CA TRP A 859 -9.90 -2.77 -17.25
C TRP A 859 -9.20 -2.55 -18.61
N LYS A 860 -9.16 -3.56 -19.49
CA LYS A 860 -8.44 -3.52 -20.78
C LYS A 860 -6.97 -3.10 -20.63
N PHE A 861 -6.35 -3.49 -19.53
CA PHE A 861 -5.01 -3.08 -19.15
C PHE A 861 -3.95 -4.10 -19.59
N THR A 862 -2.97 -3.66 -20.37
CA THR A 862 -1.88 -4.49 -20.91
C THR A 862 -0.50 -4.16 -20.35
N GLY A 863 -0.38 -3.11 -19.54
CA GLY A 863 0.87 -2.67 -18.93
C GLY A 863 1.37 -3.61 -17.84
N ALA A 864 2.55 -3.32 -17.28
CA ALA A 864 3.09 -4.10 -16.17
C ALA A 864 2.38 -3.75 -14.84
N SER A 865 2.33 -4.71 -13.90
CA SER A 865 1.74 -4.48 -12.57
C SER A 865 2.61 -3.61 -11.68
N LEU A 866 3.92 -3.86 -11.72
CA LEU A 866 4.88 -3.18 -10.88
C LEU A 866 5.29 -1.85 -11.51
N GLN A 867 5.54 -0.85 -10.67
CA GLN A 867 6.09 0.43 -11.13
C GLN A 867 7.40 0.27 -11.90
N ASP A 868 8.31 -0.58 -11.41
CA ASP A 868 9.67 -0.76 -11.95
C ASP A 868 9.67 -1.30 -13.40
N ASP A 869 8.60 -1.99 -13.79
CA ASP A 869 8.44 -2.61 -15.10
C ASP A 869 7.69 -1.70 -16.11
N ARG A 870 7.28 -0.49 -15.69
CA ARG A 870 6.53 0.47 -16.54
C ARG A 870 7.43 1.54 -17.14
N THR A 871 7.05 2.02 -18.31
CA THR A 871 7.77 3.11 -19.00
C THR A 871 7.60 4.45 -18.29
N ALA A 872 8.55 5.37 -18.46
CA ALA A 872 8.48 6.71 -17.88
C ALA A 872 7.22 7.49 -18.29
N GLU A 873 6.63 7.18 -19.45
CA GLU A 873 5.37 7.76 -19.90
C GLU A 873 4.17 7.21 -19.12
N GLU A 874 4.11 5.90 -18.92
CA GLU A 874 3.08 5.24 -18.10
C GLU A 874 3.11 5.70 -16.64
N LEU A 875 4.28 6.17 -16.15
CA LEU A 875 4.48 6.67 -14.79
C LEU A 875 4.32 8.19 -14.64
N ARG A 876 4.08 8.94 -15.71
CA ARG A 876 4.16 10.41 -15.69
C ARG A 876 3.12 11.05 -14.75
N GLY A 877 3.51 11.34 -13.51
CA GLY A 877 2.68 11.95 -12.46
C GLY A 877 2.15 10.97 -11.40
N ALA A 878 2.43 9.67 -11.53
CA ALA A 878 1.91 8.64 -10.64
C ALA A 878 2.60 8.75 -9.28
N GLY A 879 1.82 8.64 -8.19
CA GLY A 879 2.35 8.81 -6.83
C GLY A 879 2.97 10.20 -6.58
N SER A 880 2.53 11.24 -7.30
CA SER A 880 3.06 12.59 -7.14
C SER A 880 1.94 13.63 -7.17
N ILE A 881 2.18 14.79 -6.55
CA ILE A 881 1.32 15.97 -6.67
C ILE A 881 1.69 16.71 -7.96
N LYS A 882 0.71 16.92 -8.84
CA LYS A 882 0.89 17.79 -10.02
C LYS A 882 1.23 19.21 -9.57
N LYS A 883 2.38 19.71 -10.03
CA LYS A 883 2.87 21.06 -9.70
C LYS A 883 2.37 22.06 -10.76
N GLU A 884 1.91 23.23 -10.33
CA GLU A 884 1.47 24.29 -11.24
C GLU A 884 2.66 24.91 -11.99
N HIS A 885 3.83 24.97 -11.35
CA HIS A 885 5.04 25.51 -11.96
C HIS A 885 6.28 24.64 -11.77
N TRP A 886 7.21 24.72 -12.72
CA TRP A 886 8.45 23.93 -12.70
C TRP A 886 9.41 24.31 -11.55
N TRP A 887 9.25 25.50 -10.97
CA TRP A 887 10.08 25.99 -9.86
C TRP A 887 9.56 25.64 -8.47
N ASP A 888 8.41 24.96 -8.36
CA ASP A 888 7.87 24.46 -7.09
C ASP A 888 8.61 23.18 -6.62
N MET A 889 9.91 23.05 -6.96
CA MET A 889 10.79 21.91 -6.67
C MET A 889 11.36 21.93 -5.26
#